data_AF-A0AAU3PEP1-F1
#
_entry.id   AF-A0AAU3PEP1-F1
#
_cell.length_a   1.000
_cell.length_b   1.000
_cell.length_c   1.000
_cell.angle_alpha   90.00
_cell.angle_beta   90.00
_cell.angle_gamma   90.00
#
_symmetry.space_group_name_H-M   'P 1'
#
loop_
_entity.id
_entity.type
_entity.pdbx_description
1 polymer ?
#
loop_
_entity_poly.entity_id
_entity_poly.type
_entity_poly.pdbx_seq_one_letter_code
_entity_poly.pdbx_strand_id
1 'polypeptide(L)'
;MHEPPHDPFVRVRGACEHNLRAVDVDIPRDVLAVFTGVSGSGKSSLAFGTIYAEAQRRYFESVAPYARRLIHQVGAPKVGEITGLPPAVSLQQRRSSPTSRSSVGTVTTLSNSLRMLFSRAGDYPPGADPLDSDAFSPNTAAGACPECHGLGVVHRTTEALLVPDPSLSLREGAIAAWPGAWQGKNLRDVLDALGYDVDRPWRELPQDERDWILFTDDQPVVTVHPVRDAGRIQRPYQGTYMSANRYVLKTFADSKSQTLRTRAERFLDSAPCPVCGGARLRAESLAVTFGGRTIADLAHLPLADLAKIFDAPGDASETARVLTGDLLARIATVTELGLGYLSLDRATPTLSAGELQRLRLATQLRSGLFGVVYVLDEPSAGLHPADTESLLTVLDRLKAAGNSVFVVEHHMDVVRKADWLVDVGPLAGEHGGRVLHSGPVADLASVADSATARFLFGRERMPVRTVREPRGRLKVGPVTRHNLRGVSVDVPLSTFTAVTGVSGSGKSTLIGSITEELEGVGRLVVVDQKPIGRTPRSNLATYTGLFDVVRKVFAATDEAKARKYGVGRFSFNVAGGRCETCQGEGFVSVELLFLPSTYAPCPDCGGARYNAATLEVTYRGRTIAEVLDLTVESAAEFFADTPAVARSLGTLLDVGLGYLRLGQPATELSGGEAQRIKLASELQRGRRGHTLYLLDEPTTGLHPADVEVLMRQLHGLVDAGHTVVVVEHDMAVVAGADWVIDLGPGGGDAGGRIVAAGPPTEVARASGSATAPYLARAFPPGAPLDARP
;
A
#
# COMPACT_ATOMS: atom_id res chain seq x y z
N MET A 1 10.54 -33.95 -39.63
CA MET A 1 10.58 -33.09 -38.43
C MET A 1 9.73 -31.87 -38.74
N HIS A 2 8.50 -31.80 -38.21
CA HIS A 2 7.72 -30.56 -38.26
C HIS A 2 8.35 -29.60 -37.24
N GLU A 3 8.74 -28.41 -37.69
CA GLU A 3 8.96 -27.29 -36.76
C GLU A 3 7.70 -27.11 -35.89
N PRO A 4 7.82 -26.89 -34.58
CA PRO A 4 6.66 -26.63 -33.75
C PRO A 4 5.90 -25.42 -34.32
N PRO A 5 4.57 -25.48 -34.49
CA PRO A 5 3.79 -24.47 -35.21
C PRO A 5 3.72 -23.10 -34.51
N HIS A 6 4.39 -22.91 -33.37
CA HIS A 6 4.35 -21.69 -32.59
C HIS A 6 5.75 -21.26 -32.15
N ASP A 7 6.03 -19.97 -32.34
CA ASP A 7 7.24 -19.31 -31.89
C ASP A 7 7.48 -19.52 -30.38
N PRO A 8 8.53 -20.23 -29.93
CA PRO A 8 8.71 -20.56 -28.52
C PRO A 8 9.15 -19.37 -27.66
N PHE A 9 9.33 -18.19 -28.25
CA PHE A 9 9.77 -16.99 -27.55
C PHE A 9 8.76 -15.86 -27.70
N VAL A 10 8.66 -15.04 -26.64
CA VAL A 10 8.23 -13.66 -26.75
C VAL A 10 9.45 -12.85 -27.17
N ARG A 11 9.45 -12.31 -28.39
CA ARG A 11 10.55 -11.48 -28.90
C ARG A 11 10.12 -10.03 -28.93
N VAL A 12 10.82 -9.20 -28.17
CA VAL A 12 10.61 -7.75 -28.14
C VAL A 12 11.71 -7.09 -28.96
N ARG A 13 11.35 -6.16 -29.85
CA ARG A 13 12.29 -5.41 -30.68
C ARG A 13 12.09 -3.90 -30.60
N GLY A 14 13.17 -3.16 -30.39
CA GLY A 14 13.20 -1.71 -30.37
C GLY A 14 12.33 -1.08 -29.28
N ALA A 15 12.29 -1.65 -28.07
CA ALA A 15 11.51 -1.08 -26.96
C ALA A 15 12.18 0.19 -26.39
N CYS A 16 11.41 1.28 -26.33
CA CYS A 16 11.82 2.62 -25.91
C CYS A 16 10.87 3.22 -24.86
N GLU A 17 10.10 2.39 -24.17
CA GLU A 17 9.19 2.84 -23.12
C GLU A 17 9.97 3.43 -21.92
N HIS A 18 9.57 4.62 -21.47
CA HIS A 18 10.29 5.41 -20.45
C HIS A 18 11.80 5.57 -20.73
N ASN A 19 12.65 4.88 -19.96
CA ASN A 19 14.12 4.96 -20.05
C ASN A 19 14.73 3.80 -20.85
N LEU A 20 13.94 2.89 -21.42
CA LEU A 20 14.47 1.81 -22.26
C LEU A 20 15.17 2.37 -23.51
N ARG A 21 16.34 1.81 -23.83
CA ARG A 21 17.23 2.29 -24.89
C ARG A 21 17.20 1.36 -26.10
N ALA A 22 16.09 1.39 -26.85
CA ALA A 22 15.86 0.55 -28.04
C ALA A 22 16.17 -0.93 -27.75
N VAL A 23 15.57 -1.45 -26.68
CA VAL A 23 15.86 -2.78 -26.16
C VAL A 23 15.29 -3.86 -27.07
N ASP A 24 16.15 -4.81 -27.44
CA ASP A 24 15.80 -6.09 -28.03
C ASP A 24 15.98 -7.19 -26.97
N VAL A 25 14.98 -8.05 -26.78
CA VAL A 25 15.07 -9.17 -25.85
C VAL A 25 14.25 -10.37 -26.33
N ASP A 26 14.79 -11.56 -26.14
CA ASP A 26 14.12 -12.83 -26.37
C ASP A 26 13.90 -13.52 -25.03
N ILE A 27 12.65 -13.89 -24.76
CA ILE A 27 12.23 -14.54 -23.51
C ILE A 27 11.44 -15.79 -23.86
N PRO A 28 11.83 -16.99 -23.41
CA PRO A 28 11.08 -18.20 -23.73
C PRO A 28 9.68 -18.16 -23.14
N ARG A 29 8.76 -18.88 -23.77
CA ARG A 29 7.43 -19.19 -23.22
C ARG A 29 7.51 -20.43 -22.34
N ASP A 30 6.47 -20.63 -21.54
CA ASP A 30 6.26 -21.80 -20.69
C ASP A 30 7.35 -21.98 -19.62
N VAL A 31 7.96 -20.85 -19.21
CA VAL A 31 8.99 -20.77 -18.18
C VAL A 31 8.61 -19.80 -17.06
N LEU A 32 9.30 -19.92 -15.93
CA LEU A 32 9.44 -18.85 -14.95
C LEU A 32 10.60 -17.94 -15.38
N ALA A 33 10.27 -16.80 -16.00
CA ALA A 33 11.23 -15.76 -16.36
C ALA A 33 11.20 -14.64 -15.31
N VAL A 34 12.36 -14.31 -14.74
CA VAL A 34 12.50 -13.24 -13.74
C VAL A 34 13.17 -12.02 -14.36
N PHE A 35 12.62 -10.84 -14.12
CA PHE A 35 13.16 -9.54 -14.49
C PHE A 35 13.78 -8.90 -13.25
N THR A 36 15.09 -8.66 -13.29
CA THR A 36 15.89 -8.13 -12.18
C THR A 36 16.64 -6.87 -12.59
N GLY A 37 17.17 -6.14 -11.60
CA GLY A 37 17.92 -4.91 -11.78
C GLY A 37 17.60 -3.89 -10.69
N VAL A 38 18.46 -2.89 -10.54
CA VAL A 38 18.30 -1.82 -9.53
C VAL A 38 17.00 -1.02 -9.70
N SER A 39 16.54 -0.38 -8.63
CA SER A 39 15.34 0.47 -8.68
C SER A 39 15.49 1.56 -9.76
N GLY A 40 14.51 1.69 -10.65
CA GLY A 40 14.58 2.62 -11.79
C GLY A 40 15.39 2.12 -13.01
N SER A 41 15.88 0.88 -13.03
CA SER A 41 16.70 0.39 -14.15
C SER A 41 15.94 0.19 -15.48
N GLY A 42 14.61 0.00 -15.42
CA GLY A 42 13.76 -0.26 -16.59
C GLY A 42 13.04 -1.61 -16.58
N LYS A 43 13.27 -2.46 -15.58
CA LYS A 43 12.56 -3.74 -15.32
C LYS A 43 11.05 -3.66 -15.51
N SER A 44 10.38 -2.77 -14.78
CA SER A 44 8.92 -2.59 -14.84
C SER A 44 8.47 -1.93 -16.15
N SER A 45 9.30 -1.05 -16.75
CA SER A 45 9.03 -0.48 -18.08
C SER A 45 9.00 -1.58 -19.15
N LEU A 46 9.88 -2.58 -19.07
CA LEU A 46 9.91 -3.70 -20.00
C LEU A 46 8.77 -4.69 -19.75
N ALA A 47 8.62 -5.20 -18.51
CA ALA A 47 7.63 -6.22 -18.20
C ALA A 47 6.18 -5.68 -18.26
N PHE A 48 5.91 -4.52 -17.65
CA PHE A 48 4.57 -3.94 -17.58
C PHE A 48 4.30 -2.89 -18.65
N GLY A 49 5.21 -1.91 -18.78
CA GLY A 49 5.05 -0.79 -19.72
C GLY A 49 5.06 -1.21 -21.19
N THR A 50 5.78 -2.29 -21.52
CA THR A 50 5.91 -2.82 -22.88
C THR A 50 5.15 -4.13 -23.05
N ILE A 51 5.59 -5.22 -22.41
CA ILE A 51 5.06 -6.58 -22.69
C ILE A 51 3.58 -6.70 -22.28
N TYR A 52 3.24 -6.43 -21.02
CA TYR A 52 1.86 -6.53 -20.54
C TYR A 52 0.94 -5.53 -21.24
N ALA A 53 1.35 -4.26 -21.34
CA ALA A 53 0.55 -3.22 -21.97
C ALA A 53 0.24 -3.54 -23.44
N GLU A 54 1.21 -4.06 -24.20
CA GLU A 54 1.00 -4.43 -25.60
C GLU A 54 0.11 -5.68 -25.72
N ALA A 55 0.26 -6.68 -24.86
CA ALA A 55 -0.63 -7.85 -24.83
C ALA A 55 -2.08 -7.43 -24.52
N GLN A 56 -2.27 -6.55 -23.54
CA GLN A 56 -3.57 -6.03 -23.15
C GLN A 56 -4.22 -5.21 -24.27
N ARG A 57 -3.44 -4.34 -24.92
CA ARG A 57 -3.89 -3.53 -26.07
C ARG A 57 -4.37 -4.42 -27.22
N ARG A 58 -3.53 -5.36 -27.69
CA ARG A 58 -3.88 -6.28 -28.78
C ARG A 58 -5.13 -7.10 -28.49
N TYR A 59 -5.27 -7.55 -27.24
CA TYR A 59 -6.42 -8.34 -26.81
C TYR A 59 -7.71 -7.50 -26.83
N PHE A 60 -7.72 -6.32 -26.21
CA PHE A 60 -8.93 -5.50 -26.16
C PHE A 60 -9.31 -4.90 -27.51
N GLU A 61 -8.35 -4.50 -28.34
CA GLU A 61 -8.63 -4.04 -29.70
C GLU A 61 -9.32 -5.13 -30.55
N SER A 62 -9.08 -6.40 -30.23
CA SER A 62 -9.69 -7.56 -30.89
C SER A 62 -11.05 -7.93 -30.30
N VAL A 63 -11.20 -7.94 -28.97
CA VAL A 63 -12.41 -8.43 -28.28
C VAL A 63 -13.51 -7.36 -28.16
N ALA A 64 -13.14 -6.09 -27.99
CA ALA A 64 -14.09 -5.00 -27.78
C ALA A 64 -13.79 -3.82 -28.71
N PRO A 65 -14.26 -3.84 -29.98
CA PRO A 65 -13.97 -2.77 -30.94
C PRO A 65 -14.37 -1.37 -30.48
N TYR A 66 -15.40 -1.23 -29.62
CA TYR A 66 -15.79 0.06 -29.05
C TYR A 66 -14.76 0.60 -28.03
N ALA A 67 -13.98 -0.27 -27.39
CA ALA A 67 -12.94 0.11 -26.44
C ALA A 67 -11.71 0.72 -27.13
N ARG A 68 -11.55 0.54 -28.45
CA ARG A 68 -10.43 1.11 -29.23
C ARG A 68 -10.27 2.61 -29.02
N ARG A 69 -11.37 3.38 -29.08
CA ARG A 69 -11.33 4.85 -28.88
C ARG A 69 -10.85 5.24 -27.48
N LEU A 70 -11.21 4.46 -26.46
CA LEU A 70 -10.81 4.72 -25.07
C LEU A 70 -9.34 4.32 -24.83
N ILE A 71 -8.89 3.22 -25.43
CA ILE A 71 -7.50 2.74 -25.31
C ILE A 71 -6.52 3.69 -26.01
N HIS A 72 -6.89 4.26 -27.17
CA HIS A 72 -6.05 5.24 -27.85
C HIS A 72 -5.79 6.51 -27.03
N GLN A 73 -6.67 6.88 -26.08
CA GLN A 73 -6.44 8.03 -25.19
C GLN A 73 -5.35 7.77 -24.15
N VAL A 74 -5.10 6.51 -23.80
CA VAL A 74 -4.04 6.11 -22.84
C VAL A 74 -2.66 6.12 -23.51
N GLY A 75 -2.62 5.91 -24.84
CA GLY A 75 -1.39 5.81 -25.63
C GLY A 75 -0.94 4.36 -25.86
N ALA A 76 -0.20 4.13 -26.95
CA ALA A 76 0.41 2.83 -27.23
C ALA A 76 1.83 2.75 -26.65
N PRO A 77 2.29 1.57 -26.18
CA PRO A 77 3.68 1.37 -25.77
C PRO A 77 4.65 1.73 -26.89
N LYS A 78 5.77 2.35 -26.54
CA LYS A 78 6.85 2.70 -27.48
C LYS A 78 7.71 1.47 -27.75
N VAL A 79 7.28 0.64 -28.71
CA VAL A 79 8.00 -0.56 -29.13
C VAL A 79 7.88 -0.74 -30.64
N GLY A 80 8.95 -1.22 -31.29
CA GLY A 80 8.95 -1.47 -32.73
C GLY A 80 8.11 -2.69 -33.09
N GLU A 81 8.44 -3.84 -32.51
CA GLU A 81 7.72 -5.09 -32.76
C GLU A 81 7.72 -5.99 -31.51
N ILE A 82 6.63 -6.75 -31.32
CA ILE A 82 6.64 -7.91 -30.42
C ILE A 82 6.01 -9.11 -31.11
N THR A 83 6.75 -10.21 -31.26
CA THR A 83 6.27 -11.49 -31.80
C THR A 83 6.12 -12.54 -30.71
N GLY A 84 5.27 -13.54 -30.97
CA GLY A 84 5.06 -14.67 -30.06
C GLY A 84 4.39 -14.32 -28.73
N LEU A 85 3.82 -13.11 -28.58
CA LEU A 85 3.19 -12.63 -27.34
C LEU A 85 1.76 -13.16 -27.16
N PRO A 86 1.50 -14.04 -26.17
CA PRO A 86 0.16 -14.48 -25.81
C PRO A 86 -0.64 -13.38 -25.07
N PRO A 87 -1.96 -13.59 -24.84
CA PRO A 87 -2.73 -12.77 -23.92
C PRO A 87 -2.08 -12.75 -22.52
N ALA A 88 -2.12 -11.60 -21.84
CA ALA A 88 -1.46 -11.42 -20.55
C ALA A 88 -2.43 -11.08 -19.42
N VAL A 89 -2.13 -11.59 -18.24
CA VAL A 89 -2.84 -11.30 -16.98
C VAL A 89 -1.85 -10.69 -16.01
N SER A 90 -2.12 -9.46 -15.55
CA SER A 90 -1.27 -8.83 -14.54
C SER A 90 -1.77 -9.10 -13.12
N LEU A 91 -0.84 -9.43 -12.23
CA LEU A 91 -1.06 -9.39 -10.79
C LEU A 91 -0.16 -8.29 -10.20
N GLN A 92 -0.58 -7.03 -10.39
CA GLN A 92 0.14 -5.89 -9.83
C GLN A 92 -0.17 -5.73 -8.34
N GLN A 93 0.83 -5.25 -7.58
CA GLN A 93 0.66 -4.80 -6.21
C GLN A 93 -0.21 -3.54 -6.07
N ARG A 94 -0.66 -2.93 -7.18
CA ARG A 94 -1.49 -1.72 -7.13
C ARG A 94 -2.64 -1.94 -6.15
N ARG A 95 -2.59 -1.14 -5.08
CA ARG A 95 -3.56 -1.12 -3.99
C ARG A 95 -4.86 -0.54 -4.54
N SER A 96 -5.65 -1.36 -5.24
CA SER A 96 -7.10 -1.11 -5.26
C SER A 96 -7.49 -0.97 -3.80
N SER A 97 -8.02 0.20 -3.41
CA SER A 97 -8.29 0.47 -2.00
C SER A 97 -9.24 -0.60 -1.50
N PRO A 98 -8.79 -1.49 -0.58
CA PRO A 98 -9.64 -2.56 -0.10
C PRO A 98 -10.88 -1.93 0.51
N THR A 99 -12.05 -2.42 0.13
CA THR A 99 -13.32 -1.94 0.65
C THR A 99 -13.75 -2.83 1.81
N SER A 100 -14.40 -2.25 2.82
CA SER A 100 -14.97 -3.01 3.94
C SER A 100 -15.99 -4.07 3.50
N ARG A 101 -16.52 -3.97 2.27
CA ARG A 101 -17.48 -4.94 1.71
C ARG A 101 -16.82 -6.18 1.08
N SER A 102 -15.52 -6.14 0.78
CA SER A 102 -14.79 -7.30 0.25
C SER A 102 -14.10 -8.06 1.39
N SER A 103 -14.24 -9.38 1.38
CA SER A 103 -13.63 -10.32 2.33
C SER A 103 -12.75 -11.35 1.62
N VAL A 104 -11.98 -12.14 2.40
CA VAL A 104 -11.22 -13.30 1.91
C VAL A 104 -12.08 -14.21 1.03
N GLY A 105 -13.31 -14.53 1.46
CA GLY A 105 -14.24 -15.37 0.71
C GLY A 105 -14.70 -14.77 -0.61
N THR A 106 -14.73 -13.44 -0.74
CA THR A 106 -15.04 -12.77 -2.02
C THR A 106 -13.85 -12.79 -2.97
N VAL A 107 -12.65 -12.48 -2.47
CA VAL A 107 -11.41 -12.47 -3.28
C VAL A 107 -11.11 -13.86 -3.85
N THR A 108 -11.33 -14.90 -3.04
CA THR A 108 -11.06 -16.30 -3.41
C THR A 108 -12.21 -16.99 -4.12
N THR A 109 -13.36 -16.31 -4.30
CA THR A 109 -14.62 -16.88 -4.79
C THR A 109 -15.22 -18.01 -3.95
N LEU A 110 -14.59 -18.41 -2.84
CA LEU A 110 -15.07 -19.45 -1.92
C LEU A 110 -16.46 -19.15 -1.35
N SER A 111 -16.74 -17.87 -1.08
CA SER A 111 -18.07 -17.43 -0.61
C SER A 111 -19.17 -17.78 -1.61
N ASN A 112 -18.89 -17.83 -2.91
CA ASN A 112 -19.90 -18.19 -3.91
C ASN A 112 -20.28 -19.67 -3.82
N SER A 113 -19.27 -20.55 -3.81
CA SER A 113 -19.49 -21.99 -3.68
C SER A 113 -20.17 -22.33 -2.34
N LEU A 114 -19.82 -21.64 -1.25
CA LEU A 114 -20.48 -21.82 0.05
C LEU A 114 -21.96 -21.41 0.01
N ARG A 115 -22.29 -20.28 -0.61
CA ARG A 115 -23.70 -19.85 -0.78
C ARG A 115 -24.51 -20.82 -1.62
N MET A 116 -23.90 -21.38 -2.68
CA MET A 116 -24.54 -22.41 -3.50
C MET A 116 -24.80 -23.69 -2.70
N LEU A 117 -23.87 -24.09 -1.82
CA LEU A 117 -24.04 -25.24 -0.94
C LEU A 117 -25.27 -25.07 -0.04
N PHE A 118 -25.41 -23.94 0.65
CA PHE A 118 -26.57 -23.67 1.52
C PHE A 118 -27.88 -23.60 0.73
N SER A 119 -27.87 -22.94 -0.43
CA SER A 119 -29.05 -22.84 -1.29
C SER A 119 -29.57 -24.21 -1.75
N ARG A 120 -28.67 -25.14 -2.11
CA ARG A 120 -29.03 -26.40 -2.78
C ARG A 120 -29.00 -27.65 -1.92
N ALA A 121 -28.23 -27.63 -0.83
CA ALA A 121 -28.01 -28.79 0.02
C ALA A 121 -28.02 -28.45 1.52
N GLY A 122 -28.41 -27.23 1.89
CA GLY A 122 -28.66 -26.87 3.29
C GLY A 122 -29.94 -27.53 3.82
N ASP A 123 -29.96 -27.78 5.11
CA ASP A 123 -31.12 -28.22 5.87
C ASP A 123 -32.01 -27.01 6.17
N TYR A 124 -33.20 -26.99 5.55
CA TYR A 124 -34.19 -25.94 5.74
C TYR A 124 -35.16 -26.27 6.88
N PRO A 125 -35.62 -25.27 7.65
CA PRO A 125 -36.71 -25.47 8.59
C PRO A 125 -37.97 -26.03 7.90
N PRO A 126 -38.77 -26.87 8.58
CA PRO A 126 -40.00 -27.40 8.02
C PRO A 126 -40.95 -26.29 7.54
N GLY A 127 -41.38 -26.36 6.28
CA GLY A 127 -42.30 -25.39 5.68
C GLY A 127 -41.66 -24.08 5.23
N ALA A 128 -40.33 -23.94 5.30
CA ALA A 128 -39.62 -22.79 4.73
C ALA A 128 -39.52 -22.89 3.20
N ASP A 129 -39.67 -21.75 2.53
CA ASP A 129 -39.43 -21.67 1.09
C ASP A 129 -37.93 -21.81 0.75
N PRO A 130 -37.58 -22.45 -0.38
CA PRO A 130 -36.20 -22.51 -0.84
C PRO A 130 -35.62 -21.11 -1.07
N LEU A 131 -34.37 -20.90 -0.64
CA LEU A 131 -33.66 -19.64 -0.82
C LEU A 131 -32.61 -19.75 -1.93
N ASP A 132 -32.57 -18.77 -2.81
CA ASP A 132 -31.50 -18.64 -3.80
C ASP A 132 -30.16 -18.27 -3.15
N SER A 133 -29.05 -18.55 -3.84
CA SER A 133 -27.68 -18.28 -3.33
C SER A 133 -27.43 -16.81 -2.97
N ASP A 134 -28.20 -15.88 -3.54
CA ASP A 134 -28.10 -14.46 -3.20
C ASP A 134 -28.70 -14.13 -1.83
N ALA A 135 -29.64 -14.90 -1.32
CA ALA A 135 -30.14 -14.76 0.06
C ALA A 135 -29.06 -15.08 1.11
N PHE A 136 -28.00 -15.78 0.73
CA PHE A 136 -26.87 -16.12 1.61
C PHE A 136 -25.69 -15.14 1.48
N SER A 137 -25.89 -14.00 0.82
CA SER A 137 -24.85 -12.98 0.62
C SER A 137 -25.09 -11.74 1.49
N PRO A 138 -24.08 -11.29 2.26
CA PRO A 138 -24.19 -10.02 2.99
C PRO A 138 -24.07 -8.79 2.06
N ASN A 139 -23.82 -9.00 0.76
CA ASN A 139 -23.64 -7.92 -0.21
C ASN A 139 -24.85 -7.73 -1.14
N THR A 140 -25.91 -8.51 -0.98
CA THR A 140 -27.15 -8.39 -1.75
C THR A 140 -28.27 -7.87 -0.85
N ALA A 141 -29.24 -7.16 -1.42
CA ALA A 141 -30.42 -6.74 -0.66
C ALA A 141 -31.25 -7.93 -0.14
N ALA A 142 -31.22 -9.06 -0.86
CA ALA A 142 -31.93 -10.28 -0.51
C ALA A 142 -31.36 -10.95 0.75
N GLY A 143 -30.04 -10.96 0.93
CA GLY A 143 -29.39 -11.66 2.04
C GLY A 143 -28.91 -10.79 3.18
N ALA A 144 -28.61 -9.51 2.94
CA ALA A 144 -28.06 -8.62 3.94
C ALA A 144 -29.05 -8.36 5.10
N CYS A 145 -28.53 -8.39 6.33
CA CYS A 145 -29.26 -7.91 7.50
C CYS A 145 -29.73 -6.47 7.26
N PRO A 146 -31.02 -6.14 7.48
CA PRO A 146 -31.58 -4.83 7.16
C PRO A 146 -31.03 -3.71 8.05
N GLU A 147 -30.64 -4.02 9.29
CA GLU A 147 -30.13 -3.05 10.27
C GLU A 147 -28.71 -2.59 9.94
N CYS A 148 -27.79 -3.54 9.76
CA CYS A 148 -26.38 -3.23 9.50
C CYS A 148 -26.03 -3.22 8.00
N HIS A 149 -27.02 -3.42 7.12
CA HIS A 149 -26.85 -3.53 5.66
C HIS A 149 -25.74 -4.52 5.24
N GLY A 150 -25.57 -5.61 6.00
CA GLY A 150 -24.57 -6.65 5.73
C GLY A 150 -23.16 -6.36 6.25
N LEU A 151 -22.96 -5.30 7.04
CA LEU A 151 -21.69 -4.99 7.69
C LEU A 151 -21.41 -5.89 8.89
N GLY A 152 -22.46 -6.29 9.63
CA GLY A 152 -22.36 -7.10 10.86
C GLY A 152 -22.07 -6.29 12.11
N VAL A 153 -21.59 -5.06 11.95
CA VAL A 153 -21.37 -4.10 13.03
C VAL A 153 -22.30 -2.91 12.84
N VAL A 154 -22.69 -2.29 13.95
CA VAL A 154 -23.37 -0.99 13.94
C VAL A 154 -22.42 0.00 14.60
N HIS A 155 -22.14 1.09 13.88
CA HIS A 155 -21.34 2.19 14.39
C HIS A 155 -22.26 3.20 15.05
N ARG A 156 -21.98 3.54 16.30
CA ARG A 156 -22.73 4.53 17.07
C ARG A 156 -21.78 5.55 17.66
N THR A 157 -22.27 6.76 17.87
CA THR A 157 -21.55 7.78 18.64
C THR A 157 -22.19 7.90 20.02
N THR A 158 -21.45 8.44 20.99
CA THR A 158 -21.96 8.78 22.33
C THR A 158 -21.52 10.20 22.68
N GLU A 159 -22.21 10.84 23.63
CA GLU A 159 -21.83 12.18 24.08
C GLU A 159 -20.38 12.22 24.59
N ALA A 160 -19.97 11.23 25.40
CA ALA A 160 -18.62 11.15 25.94
C ALA A 160 -17.54 10.99 24.85
N LEU A 161 -17.86 10.29 23.74
CA LEU A 161 -16.95 10.20 22.60
C LEU A 161 -16.87 11.54 21.86
N LEU A 162 -18.03 12.14 21.55
CA LEU A 162 -18.11 13.37 20.75
C LEU A 162 -17.56 14.60 21.51
N VAL A 163 -17.68 14.60 22.84
CA VAL A 163 -17.28 15.67 23.76
C VAL A 163 -16.42 15.09 24.89
N PRO A 164 -15.10 14.89 24.65
CA PRO A 164 -14.20 14.28 25.64
C PRO A 164 -13.96 15.17 26.87
N ASP A 165 -14.01 16.49 26.69
CA ASP A 165 -13.86 17.47 27.77
C ASP A 165 -15.12 18.35 27.87
N PRO A 166 -16.08 18.00 28.76
CA PRO A 166 -17.32 18.73 28.92
C PRO A 166 -17.15 20.02 29.74
N SER A 167 -15.93 20.38 30.15
CA SER A 167 -15.64 21.65 30.83
C SER A 167 -15.51 22.83 29.87
N LEU A 168 -15.28 22.56 28.58
CA LEU A 168 -15.14 23.56 27.53
C LEU A 168 -16.50 24.02 27.01
N SER A 169 -16.57 25.25 26.52
CA SER A 169 -17.71 25.76 25.74
C SER A 169 -17.67 25.32 24.26
N LEU A 170 -18.76 25.55 23.52
CA LEU A 170 -18.78 25.35 22.07
C LEU A 170 -17.75 26.24 21.35
N ARG A 171 -17.49 27.45 21.87
CA ARG A 171 -16.47 28.36 21.31
C ARG A 171 -15.06 27.85 21.51
N GLU A 172 -14.77 27.27 22.67
CA GLU A 172 -13.48 26.66 23.00
C GLU A 172 -13.27 25.29 22.33
N GLY A 173 -14.33 24.72 21.76
CA GLY A 173 -14.25 23.50 20.96
C GLY A 173 -14.59 22.23 21.72
N ALA A 174 -15.57 22.28 22.63
CA ALA A 174 -16.07 21.11 23.37
C ALA A 174 -16.35 19.88 22.47
N ILE A 175 -16.99 20.10 21.31
CA ILE A 175 -17.26 19.04 20.33
C ILE A 175 -15.99 18.74 19.52
N ALA A 176 -15.15 17.84 20.03
CA ALA A 176 -13.90 17.42 19.38
C ALA A 176 -14.11 16.73 18.02
N ALA A 177 -15.29 16.13 17.84
CA ALA A 177 -15.69 15.41 16.64
C ALA A 177 -15.93 16.30 15.41
N TRP A 178 -16.15 17.60 15.60
CA TRP A 178 -16.47 18.51 14.50
C TRP A 178 -15.29 18.77 13.54
N PRO A 179 -15.59 19.17 12.29
CA PRO A 179 -14.58 19.51 11.31
C PRO A 179 -13.71 20.69 11.79
N GLY A 180 -12.44 20.69 11.40
CA GLY A 180 -11.54 21.81 11.69
C GLY A 180 -11.80 23.03 10.79
N ALA A 181 -11.04 24.10 11.06
CA ALA A 181 -11.00 25.31 10.24
C ALA A 181 -12.39 25.97 10.06
N TRP A 182 -12.75 26.32 8.83
CA TRP A 182 -13.94 27.10 8.54
C TRP A 182 -15.25 26.33 8.79
N GLN A 183 -15.31 25.03 8.52
CA GLN A 183 -16.55 24.25 8.67
C GLN A 183 -16.99 24.12 10.13
N GLY A 184 -16.06 23.85 11.06
CA GLY A 184 -16.40 23.81 12.49
C GLY A 184 -16.84 25.18 13.01
N LYS A 185 -16.16 26.25 12.55
CA LYS A 185 -16.61 27.61 12.84
C LYS A 185 -18.03 27.85 12.32
N ASN A 186 -18.34 27.43 11.09
CA ASN A 186 -19.68 27.60 10.52
C ASN A 186 -20.76 26.90 11.35
N LEU A 187 -20.56 25.63 11.75
CA LEU A 187 -21.54 24.90 12.56
C LEU A 187 -21.83 25.61 13.89
N ARG A 188 -20.78 26.16 14.52
CA ARG A 188 -20.94 26.99 15.72
C ARG A 188 -21.65 28.31 15.45
N ASP A 189 -21.29 29.02 14.38
CA ASP A 189 -21.96 30.28 14.00
C ASP A 189 -23.46 30.04 13.67
N VAL A 190 -23.81 28.85 13.16
CA VAL A 190 -25.19 28.42 12.93
C VAL A 190 -25.94 28.19 14.26
N LEU A 191 -25.32 27.54 15.25
CA LEU A 191 -25.94 27.38 16.57
C LEU A 191 -26.18 28.71 17.27
N ASP A 192 -25.22 29.63 17.20
CA ASP A 192 -25.34 30.99 17.72
C ASP A 192 -26.53 31.73 17.06
N ALA A 193 -26.66 31.63 15.74
CA ALA A 193 -27.80 32.18 15.00
C ALA A 193 -29.15 31.52 15.32
N LEU A 194 -29.14 30.26 15.78
CA LEU A 194 -30.32 29.53 16.27
C LEU A 194 -30.66 29.87 17.73
N GLY A 195 -29.83 30.65 18.42
CA GLY A 195 -30.07 31.12 19.79
C GLY A 195 -29.48 30.23 20.89
N TYR A 196 -28.61 29.27 20.56
CA TYR A 196 -27.92 28.46 21.56
C TYR A 196 -26.77 29.24 22.21
N ASP A 197 -26.58 29.06 23.52
CA ASP A 197 -25.47 29.68 24.27
C ASP A 197 -24.15 28.96 23.98
N VAL A 198 -23.34 29.53 23.06
CA VAL A 198 -22.08 28.92 22.61
C VAL A 198 -20.88 29.18 23.52
N ASP A 199 -21.05 30.03 24.55
CA ASP A 199 -19.99 30.45 25.47
C ASP A 199 -20.09 29.77 26.84
N ARG A 200 -21.22 29.14 27.15
CA ARG A 200 -21.39 28.32 28.34
C ARG A 200 -20.60 27.01 28.28
N PRO A 201 -19.97 26.55 29.39
CA PRO A 201 -19.39 25.21 29.48
C PRO A 201 -20.40 24.13 29.10
N TRP A 202 -19.98 23.14 28.32
CA TRP A 202 -20.86 22.11 27.77
C TRP A 202 -21.70 21.40 28.83
N ARG A 203 -21.09 21.00 29.95
CA ARG A 203 -21.79 20.33 31.08
C ARG A 203 -22.92 21.16 31.71
N GLU A 204 -22.97 22.47 31.48
CA GLU A 204 -23.96 23.39 32.04
C GLU A 204 -25.11 23.68 31.05
N LEU A 205 -25.04 23.16 29.83
CA LEU A 205 -26.15 23.20 28.87
C LEU A 205 -27.25 22.19 29.25
N PRO A 206 -28.54 22.53 29.04
CA PRO A 206 -29.65 21.59 29.19
C PRO A 206 -29.43 20.31 28.37
N GLN A 207 -29.91 19.16 28.88
CA GLN A 207 -29.69 17.87 28.23
C GLN A 207 -30.36 17.79 26.85
N ASP A 208 -31.55 18.36 26.70
CA ASP A 208 -32.30 18.42 25.44
C ASP A 208 -31.58 19.25 24.38
N GLU A 209 -30.96 20.38 24.76
CA GLU A 209 -30.10 21.15 23.86
C GLU A 209 -28.86 20.36 23.44
N ARG A 210 -28.19 19.70 24.39
CA ARG A 210 -27.02 18.84 24.10
C ARG A 210 -27.38 17.69 23.18
N ASP A 211 -28.50 17.00 23.43
CA ASP A 211 -28.97 15.89 22.61
C ASP A 211 -29.32 16.35 21.20
N TRP A 212 -29.99 17.50 21.05
CA TRP A 212 -30.31 18.04 19.73
C TRP A 212 -29.03 18.41 18.96
N ILE A 213 -28.08 19.10 19.60
CA ILE A 213 -26.80 19.48 18.98
C ILE A 213 -26.00 18.25 18.53
N LEU A 214 -25.99 17.17 19.33
CA LEU A 214 -25.18 16.01 19.01
C LEU A 214 -25.85 15.03 18.05
N PHE A 215 -27.16 14.81 18.16
CA PHE A 215 -27.82 13.64 17.56
C PHE A 215 -28.98 13.94 16.63
N THR A 216 -29.45 15.20 16.49
CA THR A 216 -30.59 15.50 15.62
C THR A 216 -30.33 15.10 14.15
N ASP A 217 -31.41 14.68 13.47
CA ASP A 217 -31.44 14.50 12.02
C ASP A 217 -31.85 15.79 11.27
N ASP A 218 -32.27 16.82 12.01
CA ASP A 218 -32.64 18.12 11.45
C ASP A 218 -31.42 18.80 10.81
N GLN A 219 -31.65 19.46 9.67
CA GLN A 219 -30.64 20.24 8.96
C GLN A 219 -31.12 21.66 8.67
N PRO A 220 -31.42 22.48 9.70
CA PRO A 220 -31.89 23.83 9.49
C PRO A 220 -30.87 24.65 8.68
N VAL A 221 -31.40 25.51 7.81
CA VAL A 221 -30.62 26.48 7.05
C VAL A 221 -30.90 27.86 7.65
N VAL A 222 -29.85 28.53 8.12
CA VAL A 222 -29.97 29.86 8.73
C VAL A 222 -29.05 30.85 8.06
N THR A 223 -29.44 32.12 8.11
CA THR A 223 -28.59 33.21 7.63
C THR A 223 -27.55 33.53 8.69
N VAL A 224 -26.29 33.20 8.41
CA VAL A 224 -25.17 33.48 9.31
C VAL A 224 -24.57 34.83 8.99
N HIS A 225 -24.43 35.68 10.00
CA HIS A 225 -23.77 36.98 9.93
C HIS A 225 -22.37 36.89 10.59
N PRO A 226 -21.30 36.59 9.84
CA PRO A 226 -20.01 36.29 10.45
C PRO A 226 -19.33 37.56 10.97
N VAL A 227 -19.10 37.63 12.29
CA VAL A 227 -18.22 38.66 12.88
C VAL A 227 -16.76 38.33 12.52
N ARG A 228 -16.09 39.23 11.80
CA ARG A 228 -14.70 39.09 11.32
C ARG A 228 -13.91 40.37 11.60
N ASP A 229 -12.59 40.25 11.72
CA ASP A 229 -11.68 41.39 11.93
C ASP A 229 -11.90 42.54 10.93
N ALA A 230 -11.60 43.76 11.36
CA ALA A 230 -11.70 44.96 10.55
C ALA A 230 -10.90 44.81 9.23
N GLY A 231 -11.61 44.81 8.10
CA GLY A 231 -11.03 44.67 6.75
C GLY A 231 -11.41 43.38 5.98
N ARG A 232 -12.12 42.42 6.59
CA ARG A 232 -12.65 41.25 5.87
C ARG A 232 -14.09 41.46 5.41
N ILE A 233 -14.42 40.98 4.21
CA ILE A 233 -15.78 41.02 3.64
C ILE A 233 -16.74 40.27 4.58
N GLN A 234 -17.70 41.01 5.15
CA GLN A 234 -18.75 40.53 6.07
C GLN A 234 -20.06 40.26 5.32
N ARG A 235 -19.99 39.41 4.28
CA ARG A 235 -21.22 39.02 3.59
C ARG A 235 -21.93 37.91 4.38
N PRO A 236 -23.23 38.06 4.66
CA PRO A 236 -24.02 36.96 5.20
C PRO A 236 -24.05 35.81 4.19
N TYR A 237 -24.19 34.61 4.71
CA TYR A 237 -24.28 33.40 3.91
C TYR A 237 -25.28 32.43 4.53
N GLN A 238 -25.84 31.54 3.72
CA GLN A 238 -26.73 30.49 4.21
C GLN A 238 -25.87 29.35 4.76
N GLY A 239 -25.94 29.12 6.06
CA GLY A 239 -25.28 28.02 6.75
C GLY A 239 -26.28 26.90 7.02
N THR A 240 -25.92 25.68 6.65
CA THR A 240 -26.72 24.47 6.95
C THR A 240 -26.14 23.78 8.17
N TYR A 241 -26.96 23.54 9.19
CA TYR A 241 -26.54 22.80 10.36
C TYR A 241 -26.36 21.31 10.06
N MET A 242 -25.43 20.68 10.78
CA MET A 242 -25.22 19.24 10.80
C MET A 242 -24.78 18.85 12.21
N SER A 243 -25.54 17.95 12.83
CA SER A 243 -25.21 17.40 14.14
C SER A 243 -23.86 16.68 14.14
N ALA A 244 -23.22 16.60 15.31
CA ALA A 244 -21.92 15.96 15.46
C ALA A 244 -21.96 14.47 15.05
N ASN A 245 -22.99 13.73 15.47
CA ASN A 245 -23.21 12.34 15.09
C ASN A 245 -23.29 12.17 13.57
N ARG A 246 -24.12 13.00 12.90
CA ARG A 246 -24.32 12.91 11.45
C ARG A 246 -23.05 13.24 10.67
N TYR A 247 -22.27 14.23 11.14
CA TYR A 247 -20.97 14.54 10.55
C TYR A 247 -20.00 13.36 10.64
N VAL A 248 -19.89 12.74 11.83
CA VAL A 248 -18.99 11.59 12.05
C VAL A 248 -19.39 10.39 11.19
N LEU A 249 -20.67 9.98 11.25
CA LEU A 249 -21.17 8.82 10.49
C LEU A 249 -21.01 9.02 8.98
N LYS A 250 -21.37 10.20 8.46
CA LYS A 250 -21.21 10.53 7.04
C LYS A 250 -19.74 10.56 6.63
N THR A 251 -18.87 11.14 7.46
CA THR A 251 -17.43 11.19 7.19
C THR A 251 -16.82 9.79 7.19
N PHE A 252 -17.22 8.92 8.11
CA PHE A 252 -16.75 7.55 8.18
C PHE A 252 -17.19 6.73 6.96
N ALA A 253 -18.45 6.84 6.54
CA ALA A 253 -19.01 6.10 5.41
C ALA A 253 -18.51 6.60 4.04
N ASP A 254 -18.55 7.90 3.79
CA ASP A 254 -18.46 8.45 2.43
C ASP A 254 -17.08 9.03 2.09
N SER A 255 -16.24 9.32 3.09
CA SER A 255 -15.00 10.06 2.85
C SER A 255 -13.97 9.23 2.09
N LYS A 256 -13.51 9.76 0.95
CA LYS A 256 -12.37 9.19 0.22
C LYS A 256 -11.03 9.34 0.96
N SER A 257 -10.96 10.20 1.98
CA SER A 257 -9.76 10.44 2.79
C SER A 257 -9.67 9.45 3.95
N GLN A 258 -8.60 8.62 3.96
CA GLN A 258 -8.36 7.67 5.04
C GLN A 258 -8.10 8.39 6.38
N THR A 259 -7.37 9.50 6.36
CA THR A 259 -7.08 10.29 7.56
C THR A 259 -8.36 10.82 8.20
N LEU A 260 -9.31 11.30 7.39
CA LEU A 260 -10.60 11.76 7.89
C LEU A 260 -11.45 10.59 8.42
N ARG A 261 -11.43 9.44 7.73
CA ARG A 261 -12.11 8.22 8.23
C ARG A 261 -11.53 7.75 9.56
N THR A 262 -10.21 7.62 9.68
CA THR A 262 -9.54 7.24 10.93
C THR A 262 -9.75 8.27 12.04
N ARG A 263 -9.88 9.56 11.72
CA ARG A 263 -10.26 10.57 12.71
C ARG A 263 -11.71 10.37 13.17
N ALA A 264 -12.65 10.16 12.25
CA ALA A 264 -14.06 9.91 12.57
C ALA A 264 -14.24 8.62 13.39
N GLU A 265 -13.46 7.58 13.07
CA GLU A 265 -13.46 6.28 13.75
C GLU A 265 -13.15 6.39 15.25
N ARG A 266 -12.35 7.37 15.68
CA ARG A 266 -12.07 7.62 17.12
C ARG A 266 -13.30 8.01 17.92
N PHE A 267 -14.33 8.52 17.25
CA PHE A 267 -15.58 8.97 17.85
C PHE A 267 -16.71 7.95 17.71
N LEU A 268 -16.40 6.77 17.17
CA LEU A 268 -17.34 5.69 16.98
C LEU A 268 -17.08 4.57 17.98
N ASP A 269 -18.14 4.13 18.63
CA ASP A 269 -18.19 2.83 19.24
C ASP A 269 -18.77 1.83 18.22
N SER A 270 -18.14 0.67 18.11
CA SER A 270 -18.50 -0.36 17.15
C SER A 270 -18.88 -1.61 17.90
N ALA A 271 -20.16 -1.96 17.86
CA ALA A 271 -20.68 -3.16 18.49
C ALA A 271 -21.17 -4.16 17.43
N PRO A 272 -21.16 -5.47 17.72
CA PRO A 272 -21.91 -6.44 16.92
C PRO A 272 -23.36 -5.96 16.74
N CYS A 273 -23.87 -6.09 15.53
CA CYS A 273 -25.23 -5.69 15.22
C CYS A 273 -26.21 -6.45 16.14
N PRO A 274 -27.12 -5.75 16.84
CA PRO A 274 -28.03 -6.40 17.79
C PRO A 274 -29.05 -7.32 17.12
N VAL A 275 -29.34 -7.11 15.83
CA VAL A 275 -30.32 -7.90 15.07
C VAL A 275 -29.74 -9.22 14.60
N CYS A 276 -28.55 -9.20 13.99
CA CYS A 276 -27.93 -10.41 13.46
C CYS A 276 -26.81 -10.97 14.35
N GLY A 277 -26.55 -10.36 15.51
CA GLY A 277 -25.46 -10.75 16.41
C GLY A 277 -24.06 -10.72 15.79
N GLY A 278 -23.86 -9.93 14.73
CA GLY A 278 -22.62 -9.97 13.94
C GLY A 278 -22.65 -10.84 12.68
N ALA A 279 -23.67 -11.67 12.47
CA ALA A 279 -23.72 -12.65 11.38
C ALA A 279 -23.97 -12.07 9.97
N ARG A 280 -24.26 -10.76 9.86
CA ARG A 280 -24.42 -9.98 8.60
C ARG A 280 -25.61 -10.34 7.72
N LEU A 281 -26.33 -11.41 8.02
CA LEU A 281 -27.41 -11.95 7.19
C LEU A 281 -28.78 -11.77 7.85
N ARG A 282 -29.83 -11.95 7.05
CA ARG A 282 -31.20 -12.02 7.54
C ARG A 282 -31.47 -13.32 8.32
N ALA A 283 -32.50 -13.31 9.15
CA ALA A 283 -32.86 -14.44 10.00
C ALA A 283 -33.23 -15.69 9.20
N GLU A 284 -33.91 -15.52 8.05
CA GLU A 284 -34.32 -16.60 7.16
C GLU A 284 -33.10 -17.36 6.60
N SER A 285 -32.06 -16.63 6.20
CA SER A 285 -30.80 -17.22 5.71
C SER A 285 -30.02 -17.90 6.83
N LEU A 286 -30.09 -17.38 8.06
CA LEU A 286 -29.44 -17.97 9.23
C LEU A 286 -30.20 -19.18 9.79
N ALA A 287 -31.48 -19.36 9.43
CA ALA A 287 -32.26 -20.52 9.81
C ALA A 287 -31.89 -21.78 9.01
N VAL A 288 -31.24 -21.63 7.85
CA VAL A 288 -30.73 -22.75 7.05
C VAL A 288 -29.36 -23.16 7.55
N THR A 289 -29.19 -24.47 7.77
CA THR A 289 -27.94 -25.03 8.31
C THR A 289 -27.29 -26.03 7.38
N PHE A 290 -26.01 -26.31 7.55
CA PHE A 290 -25.32 -27.43 6.93
C PHE A 290 -24.46 -28.10 7.98
N GLY A 291 -24.71 -29.38 8.25
CA GLY A 291 -24.05 -30.08 9.37
C GLY A 291 -24.33 -29.41 10.73
N GLY A 292 -25.56 -28.89 10.91
CA GLY A 292 -25.99 -28.20 12.13
C GLY A 292 -25.38 -26.82 12.37
N ARG A 293 -24.68 -26.24 11.38
CA ARG A 293 -24.06 -24.91 11.47
C ARG A 293 -24.65 -23.96 10.44
N THR A 294 -24.80 -22.69 10.81
CA THR A 294 -25.24 -21.65 9.86
C THR A 294 -24.10 -21.30 8.90
N ILE A 295 -24.43 -20.61 7.81
CA ILE A 295 -23.39 -20.12 6.88
C ILE A 295 -22.44 -19.13 7.56
N ALA A 296 -22.95 -18.32 8.51
CA ALA A 296 -22.13 -17.37 9.26
C ALA A 296 -21.13 -18.10 10.15
N ASP A 297 -21.57 -19.16 10.84
CA ASP A 297 -20.68 -19.99 11.67
C ASP A 297 -19.54 -20.58 10.84
N LEU A 298 -19.85 -21.14 9.67
CA LEU A 298 -18.85 -21.71 8.78
C LEU A 298 -17.92 -20.65 8.18
N ALA A 299 -18.45 -19.46 7.87
CA ALA A 299 -17.65 -18.37 7.31
C ALA A 299 -16.63 -17.79 8.32
N HIS A 300 -16.93 -17.85 9.62
CA HIS A 300 -16.05 -17.40 10.71
C HIS A 300 -14.91 -18.39 11.04
N LEU A 301 -15.01 -19.65 10.60
CA LEU A 301 -13.96 -20.63 10.86
C LEU A 301 -12.70 -20.33 10.04
N PRO A 302 -11.51 -20.62 10.58
CA PRO A 302 -10.30 -20.72 9.78
C PRO A 302 -10.51 -21.70 8.62
N LEU A 303 -10.00 -21.38 7.44
CA LEU A 303 -10.09 -22.22 6.24
C LEU A 303 -9.61 -23.66 6.50
N ALA A 304 -8.56 -23.82 7.32
CA ALA A 304 -8.05 -25.14 7.70
C ALA A 304 -9.05 -25.97 8.52
N ASP A 305 -9.87 -25.33 9.36
CA ASP A 305 -10.92 -26.00 10.14
C ASP A 305 -12.18 -26.22 9.32
N LEU A 306 -12.52 -25.26 8.44
CA LEU A 306 -13.61 -25.40 7.48
C LEU A 306 -13.39 -26.61 6.55
N ALA A 307 -12.15 -26.84 6.10
CA ALA A 307 -11.80 -28.02 5.33
C ALA A 307 -12.10 -29.33 6.08
N LYS A 308 -11.76 -29.43 7.38
CA LYS A 308 -12.03 -30.63 8.18
C LYS A 308 -13.52 -30.94 8.27
N ILE A 309 -14.37 -29.92 8.30
CA ILE A 309 -15.83 -30.09 8.32
C ILE A 309 -16.32 -30.68 7.00
N PHE A 310 -15.81 -30.21 5.87
CA PHE A 310 -16.22 -30.71 4.55
C PHE A 310 -15.65 -32.08 4.20
N ASP A 311 -14.53 -32.48 4.81
CA ASP A 311 -13.89 -33.78 4.62
C ASP A 311 -14.51 -34.90 5.49
N ALA A 312 -15.36 -34.54 6.45
CA ALA A 312 -15.99 -35.52 7.34
C ALA A 312 -16.94 -36.46 6.58
N PRO A 313 -16.82 -37.80 6.72
CA PRO A 313 -17.72 -38.74 6.08
C PRO A 313 -19.13 -38.61 6.65
N GLY A 314 -20.07 -38.17 5.82
CA GLY A 314 -21.48 -38.06 6.16
C GLY A 314 -22.37 -38.51 5.00
N ASP A 315 -23.65 -38.74 5.29
CA ASP A 315 -24.69 -39.10 4.30
C ASP A 315 -25.10 -37.86 3.49
N ALA A 316 -24.14 -37.30 2.75
CA ALA A 316 -24.30 -36.08 1.99
C ALA A 316 -24.87 -36.38 0.59
N SER A 317 -25.84 -35.56 0.15
CA SER A 317 -26.40 -35.63 -1.20
C SER A 317 -25.29 -35.53 -2.27
N GLU A 318 -25.54 -36.04 -3.47
CA GLU A 318 -24.58 -35.93 -4.58
C GLU A 318 -24.22 -34.47 -4.86
N THR A 319 -25.21 -33.57 -4.84
CA THR A 319 -24.99 -32.12 -4.98
C THR A 319 -24.09 -31.56 -3.88
N ALA A 320 -24.32 -31.96 -2.63
CA ALA A 320 -23.45 -31.55 -1.52
C ALA A 320 -22.00 -32.01 -1.75
N ARG A 321 -21.80 -33.29 -2.13
CA ARG A 321 -20.46 -33.85 -2.39
C ARG A 321 -19.70 -33.13 -3.51
N VAL A 322 -20.37 -32.76 -4.59
CA VAL A 322 -19.75 -31.99 -5.68
C VAL A 322 -19.32 -30.60 -5.20
N LEU A 323 -20.19 -29.90 -4.48
CA LEU A 323 -19.91 -28.54 -3.99
C LEU A 323 -18.85 -28.53 -2.87
N THR A 324 -18.90 -29.47 -1.93
CA THR A 324 -17.88 -29.60 -0.89
C THR A 324 -16.54 -30.04 -1.48
N GLY A 325 -16.53 -30.91 -2.50
CA GLY A 325 -15.33 -31.28 -3.23
C GLY A 325 -14.64 -30.09 -3.92
N ASP A 326 -15.41 -29.23 -4.61
CA ASP A 326 -14.86 -27.99 -5.20
C ASP A 326 -14.34 -27.04 -4.12
N LEU A 327 -15.10 -26.84 -3.03
CA LEU A 327 -14.70 -26.02 -1.89
C LEU A 327 -13.39 -26.52 -1.27
N LEU A 328 -13.29 -27.81 -0.93
CA LEU A 328 -12.09 -28.44 -0.37
C LEU A 328 -10.88 -28.22 -1.27
N ALA A 329 -11.04 -28.44 -2.57
CA ALA A 329 -9.95 -28.31 -3.51
C ALA A 329 -9.48 -26.84 -3.65
N ARG A 330 -10.37 -25.86 -3.55
CA ARG A 330 -10.02 -24.43 -3.52
C ARG A 330 -9.38 -24.01 -2.20
N ILE A 331 -9.93 -24.49 -1.08
CA ILE A 331 -9.39 -24.24 0.25
C ILE A 331 -7.96 -24.77 0.31
N ALA A 332 -7.71 -25.99 -0.16
CA ALA A 332 -6.39 -26.62 -0.18
C ALA A 332 -5.31 -25.71 -0.80
N THR A 333 -5.61 -25.08 -1.94
CA THR A 333 -4.68 -24.14 -2.60
C THR A 333 -4.36 -22.92 -1.73
N VAL A 334 -5.33 -22.42 -0.96
CA VAL A 334 -5.13 -21.30 -0.03
C VAL A 334 -4.36 -21.76 1.22
N THR A 335 -4.63 -22.95 1.75
CA THR A 335 -3.91 -23.52 2.90
C THR A 335 -2.45 -23.81 2.58
N GLU A 336 -2.14 -24.35 1.40
CA GLU A 336 -0.77 -24.61 0.93
C GLU A 336 0.09 -23.33 0.87
N LEU A 337 -0.56 -22.17 0.67
CA LEU A 337 0.07 -20.84 0.69
C LEU A 337 0.29 -20.28 2.10
N GLY A 338 0.04 -21.08 3.14
CA GLY A 338 0.16 -20.69 4.54
C GLY A 338 -1.01 -19.84 5.04
N LEU A 339 -2.10 -19.71 4.28
CA LEU A 339 -3.24 -18.84 4.59
C LEU A 339 -4.41 -19.57 5.23
N GLY A 340 -4.20 -20.79 5.73
CA GLY A 340 -5.25 -21.60 6.35
C GLY A 340 -5.87 -21.02 7.62
N TYR A 341 -5.19 -20.07 8.26
CA TYR A 341 -5.68 -19.38 9.45
C TYR A 341 -6.69 -18.26 9.14
N LEU A 342 -6.85 -17.88 7.87
CA LEU A 342 -7.84 -16.87 7.47
C LEU A 342 -9.24 -17.47 7.53
N SER A 343 -10.23 -16.64 7.89
CA SER A 343 -11.65 -16.97 7.76
C SER A 343 -12.23 -16.31 6.49
N LEU A 344 -13.35 -16.82 5.98
CA LEU A 344 -13.98 -16.32 4.75
C LEU A 344 -14.57 -14.91 4.90
N ASP A 345 -15.01 -14.57 6.12
CA ASP A 345 -15.62 -13.30 6.45
C ASP A 345 -14.59 -12.19 6.77
N ARG A 346 -13.31 -12.55 6.97
CA ARG A 346 -12.22 -11.59 7.26
C ARG A 346 -12.16 -10.51 6.20
N ALA A 347 -12.30 -9.26 6.63
CA ALA A 347 -12.38 -8.11 5.75
C ALA A 347 -11.03 -7.82 5.09
N THR A 348 -11.03 -7.56 3.77
CA THR A 348 -9.81 -7.28 3.00
C THR A 348 -8.97 -6.10 3.52
N PRO A 349 -9.51 -5.04 4.14
CA PRO A 349 -8.69 -3.98 4.70
C PRO A 349 -7.84 -4.41 5.90
N THR A 350 -8.18 -5.54 6.54
CA THR A 350 -7.43 -6.10 7.68
C THR A 350 -6.35 -7.10 7.25
N LEU A 351 -6.22 -7.36 5.96
CA LEU A 351 -5.18 -8.22 5.41
C LEU A 351 -3.92 -7.40 5.16
N SER A 352 -2.77 -8.00 5.47
CA SER A 352 -1.48 -7.56 5.00
C SER A 352 -1.41 -7.64 3.47
N ALA A 353 -0.48 -6.87 2.88
CA ALA A 353 -0.24 -6.91 1.44
C ALA A 353 0.12 -8.33 0.96
N GLY A 354 0.98 -9.03 1.69
CA GLY A 354 1.38 -10.41 1.40
C GLY A 354 0.26 -11.44 1.53
N GLU A 355 -0.67 -11.29 2.49
CA GLU A 355 -1.88 -12.14 2.56
C GLU A 355 -2.76 -11.91 1.33
N LEU A 356 -3.09 -10.66 0.99
CA LEU A 356 -3.94 -10.34 -0.15
C LEU A 356 -3.35 -10.81 -1.48
N GLN A 357 -2.03 -10.66 -1.65
CA GLN A 357 -1.32 -11.10 -2.84
C GLN A 357 -1.36 -12.61 -3.01
N ARG A 358 -1.05 -13.37 -1.95
CA ARG A 358 -1.15 -14.83 -1.96
C ARG A 358 -2.59 -15.30 -2.21
N LEU A 359 -3.61 -14.64 -1.67
CA LEU A 359 -5.02 -14.94 -2.00
C LEU A 359 -5.33 -14.74 -3.49
N ARG A 360 -4.83 -13.65 -4.10
CA ARG A 360 -5.00 -13.41 -5.54
C ARG A 360 -4.32 -14.50 -6.37
N LEU A 361 -3.09 -14.89 -5.99
CA LEU A 361 -2.35 -15.98 -6.63
C LEU A 361 -3.08 -17.33 -6.52
N ALA A 362 -3.57 -17.67 -5.32
CA ALA A 362 -4.37 -18.87 -5.08
C ALA A 362 -5.58 -18.95 -6.01
N THR A 363 -6.23 -17.80 -6.23
CA THR A 363 -7.39 -17.70 -7.11
C THR A 363 -7.03 -17.95 -8.57
N GLN A 364 -5.86 -17.47 -9.03
CA GLN A 364 -5.41 -17.69 -10.40
C GLN A 364 -5.10 -19.16 -10.71
N LEU A 365 -4.54 -19.92 -9.76
CA LEU A 365 -4.29 -21.36 -9.92
C LEU A 365 -5.56 -22.16 -10.24
N ARG A 366 -6.73 -21.65 -9.88
CA ARG A 366 -8.03 -22.30 -10.07
C ARG A 366 -8.91 -21.63 -11.13
N SER A 367 -8.38 -20.62 -11.83
CA SER A 367 -9.09 -19.91 -12.89
C SER A 367 -9.28 -20.76 -14.16
N GLY A 368 -8.48 -21.82 -14.33
CA GLY A 368 -8.48 -22.65 -15.54
C GLY A 368 -7.85 -21.98 -16.76
N LEU A 369 -7.12 -20.87 -16.58
CA LEU A 369 -6.42 -20.20 -17.67
C LEU A 369 -5.22 -21.04 -18.14
N PHE A 370 -5.10 -21.13 -19.47
CA PHE A 370 -4.06 -21.87 -20.19
C PHE A 370 -3.53 -21.01 -21.33
N GLY A 371 -2.22 -21.09 -21.61
CA GLY A 371 -1.60 -20.39 -22.73
C GLY A 371 -1.54 -18.87 -22.57
N VAL A 372 -1.56 -18.37 -21.32
CA VAL A 372 -1.42 -16.94 -21.02
C VAL A 372 -0.04 -16.60 -20.46
N VAL A 373 0.32 -15.32 -20.49
CA VAL A 373 1.47 -14.78 -19.74
C VAL A 373 0.97 -14.13 -18.46
N TYR A 374 1.34 -14.69 -17.31
CA TYR A 374 1.18 -14.00 -16.04
C TYR A 374 2.32 -13.01 -15.85
N VAL A 375 2.01 -11.73 -15.66
CA VAL A 375 3.01 -10.69 -15.35
C VAL A 375 2.83 -10.22 -13.90
N LEU A 376 3.80 -10.56 -13.03
CA LEU A 376 3.75 -10.35 -11.59
C LEU A 376 4.74 -9.26 -11.17
N ASP A 377 4.32 -8.42 -10.23
CA ASP A 377 5.13 -7.34 -9.67
C ASP A 377 5.52 -7.72 -8.24
N GLU A 378 6.80 -8.04 -8.03
CA GLU A 378 7.45 -8.29 -6.74
C GLU A 378 6.58 -9.17 -5.81
N PRO A 379 6.25 -10.41 -6.22
CA PRO A 379 5.34 -11.26 -5.45
C PRO A 379 5.86 -11.73 -4.10
N SER A 380 7.16 -11.61 -3.87
CA SER A 380 7.77 -11.91 -2.57
C SER A 380 7.84 -10.69 -1.63
N ALA A 381 7.45 -9.50 -2.07
CA ALA A 381 7.65 -8.28 -1.29
C ALA A 381 6.90 -8.34 0.06
N GLY A 382 7.62 -8.09 1.16
CA GLY A 382 7.08 -8.17 2.52
C GLY A 382 6.74 -9.58 3.00
N LEU A 383 7.10 -10.63 2.25
CA LEU A 383 6.99 -12.01 2.72
C LEU A 383 8.17 -12.37 3.61
N HIS A 384 7.88 -13.08 4.69
CA HIS A 384 8.91 -13.72 5.49
C HIS A 384 9.59 -14.83 4.65
N PRO A 385 10.89 -15.11 4.82
CA PRO A 385 11.57 -16.17 4.07
C PRO A 385 10.87 -17.53 4.12
N ALA A 386 10.28 -17.90 5.26
CA ALA A 386 9.46 -19.11 5.41
C ALA A 386 8.23 -19.14 4.48
N ASP A 387 7.64 -17.99 4.15
CA ASP A 387 6.50 -17.88 3.24
C ASP A 387 6.92 -17.91 1.76
N THR A 388 8.21 -17.70 1.45
CA THR A 388 8.72 -17.59 0.07
C THR A 388 8.74 -18.94 -0.65
N GLU A 389 8.96 -20.04 0.07
CA GLU A 389 8.92 -21.40 -0.50
C GLU A 389 7.52 -21.76 -1.03
N SER A 390 6.47 -21.36 -0.31
CA SER A 390 5.09 -21.52 -0.76
C SER A 390 4.81 -20.71 -2.03
N LEU A 391 5.34 -19.49 -2.14
CA LEU A 391 5.20 -18.68 -3.36
C LEU A 391 5.83 -19.38 -4.56
N LEU A 392 7.05 -19.89 -4.43
CA LEU A 392 7.76 -20.59 -5.51
C LEU A 392 6.97 -21.80 -6.02
N THR A 393 6.40 -22.58 -5.11
CA THR A 393 5.54 -23.72 -5.45
C THR A 393 4.35 -23.30 -6.32
N VAL A 394 3.76 -22.13 -6.04
CA VAL A 394 2.64 -21.60 -6.82
C VAL A 394 3.07 -21.10 -8.19
N LEU A 395 4.22 -20.43 -8.30
CA LEU A 395 4.77 -20.00 -9.59
C LEU A 395 5.03 -21.21 -10.49
N ASP A 396 5.61 -22.29 -9.94
CA ASP A 396 5.84 -23.53 -10.67
C ASP A 396 4.55 -24.21 -11.11
N ARG A 397 3.48 -24.17 -10.30
CA ARG A 397 2.17 -24.71 -10.69
C ARG A 397 1.48 -23.89 -11.78
N LEU A 398 1.59 -22.56 -11.73
CA LEU A 398 1.08 -21.70 -12.82
C LEU A 398 1.79 -22.04 -14.14
N LYS A 399 3.11 -22.22 -14.09
CA LYS A 399 3.93 -22.68 -15.22
C LYS A 399 3.50 -24.06 -15.71
N ALA A 400 3.42 -25.04 -14.81
CA ALA A 400 3.03 -26.42 -15.14
C ALA A 400 1.62 -26.56 -15.72
N ALA A 401 0.73 -25.60 -15.43
CA ALA A 401 -0.58 -25.49 -16.06
C ALA A 401 -0.55 -24.98 -17.52
N GLY A 402 0.63 -24.86 -18.13
CA GLY A 402 0.80 -24.44 -19.53
C GLY A 402 0.77 -22.92 -19.71
N ASN A 403 1.29 -22.17 -18.74
CA ASN A 403 1.37 -20.71 -18.80
C ASN A 403 2.83 -20.24 -18.73
N SER A 404 3.08 -19.04 -19.24
CA SER A 404 4.36 -18.35 -19.03
C SER A 404 4.25 -17.45 -17.81
N VAL A 405 5.26 -17.41 -16.94
CA VAL A 405 5.24 -16.63 -15.70
C VAL A 405 6.40 -15.64 -15.71
N PHE A 406 6.08 -14.37 -15.94
CA PHE A 406 7.01 -13.26 -16.01
C PHE A 406 6.95 -12.47 -14.70
N VAL A 407 8.03 -12.47 -13.94
CA VAL A 407 8.05 -11.92 -12.58
C VAL A 407 9.10 -10.84 -12.47
N VAL A 408 8.71 -9.63 -12.07
CA VAL A 408 9.64 -8.61 -11.62
C VAL A 408 10.02 -8.90 -10.17
N GLU A 409 11.30 -9.10 -9.85
CA GLU A 409 11.68 -9.55 -8.50
C GLU A 409 13.09 -9.07 -8.09
N HIS A 410 13.28 -8.89 -6.77
CA HIS A 410 14.56 -8.55 -6.14
C HIS A 410 15.00 -9.56 -5.09
N HIS A 411 14.12 -10.47 -4.67
CA HIS A 411 14.48 -11.49 -3.70
C HIS A 411 15.36 -12.57 -4.34
N MET A 412 16.63 -12.61 -3.95
CA MET A 412 17.63 -13.47 -4.60
C MET A 412 17.27 -14.97 -4.54
N ASP A 413 16.58 -15.45 -3.52
CA ASP A 413 16.13 -16.86 -3.49
C ASP A 413 15.10 -17.18 -4.56
N VAL A 414 14.27 -16.20 -4.96
CA VAL A 414 13.34 -16.37 -6.08
C VAL A 414 14.09 -16.30 -7.41
N VAL A 415 14.99 -15.32 -7.55
CA VAL A 415 15.85 -15.17 -8.73
C VAL A 415 16.66 -16.45 -9.01
N ARG A 416 17.22 -17.09 -7.98
CA ARG A 416 17.97 -18.36 -8.09
C ARG A 416 17.15 -19.52 -8.65
N LYS A 417 15.83 -19.48 -8.50
CA LYS A 417 14.91 -20.56 -8.93
C LYS A 417 14.29 -20.32 -10.29
N ALA A 418 14.57 -19.16 -10.91
CA ALA A 418 14.06 -18.85 -12.24
C ALA A 418 14.65 -19.81 -13.29
N ASP A 419 13.82 -20.15 -14.28
CA ASP A 419 14.27 -20.90 -15.46
C ASP A 419 15.05 -19.96 -16.40
N TRP A 420 14.65 -18.68 -16.45
CA TRP A 420 15.23 -17.65 -17.29
C TRP A 420 15.35 -16.32 -16.55
N LEU A 421 16.40 -15.55 -16.82
CA LEU A 421 16.67 -14.27 -16.18
C LEU A 421 16.86 -13.16 -17.22
N VAL A 422 16.18 -12.05 -17.00
CA VAL A 422 16.36 -10.79 -17.75
C VAL A 422 16.90 -9.73 -16.78
N ASP A 423 18.19 -9.42 -16.88
CA ASP A 423 18.84 -8.39 -16.05
C ASP A 423 18.84 -7.05 -16.79
N VAL A 424 18.25 -6.02 -16.18
CA VAL A 424 18.05 -4.70 -16.80
C VAL A 424 18.87 -3.63 -16.10
N GLY A 425 19.68 -2.94 -16.90
CA GLY A 425 20.47 -1.76 -16.58
C GLY A 425 21.69 -2.08 -15.71
N PRO A 426 22.85 -1.44 -15.93
CA PRO A 426 23.87 -1.43 -14.89
C PRO A 426 23.44 -0.53 -13.73
N LEU A 427 22.64 0.52 -14.01
CA LEU A 427 22.20 1.55 -13.08
C LEU A 427 20.73 1.96 -13.34
N ALA A 428 20.26 2.96 -12.60
CA ALA A 428 18.90 3.51 -12.68
C ALA A 428 18.77 4.65 -13.71
N GLY A 429 17.53 4.97 -14.10
CA GLY A 429 17.20 6.19 -14.84
C GLY A 429 17.85 6.24 -16.20
N GLU A 430 18.44 7.40 -16.52
CA GLU A 430 19.12 7.62 -17.79
C GLU A 430 20.30 6.67 -17.98
N HIS A 431 20.97 6.22 -16.92
CA HIS A 431 22.11 5.29 -16.98
C HIS A 431 21.69 3.81 -17.08
N GLY A 432 20.39 3.52 -16.97
CA GLY A 432 19.81 2.20 -17.09
C GLY A 432 19.32 1.87 -18.50
N GLY A 433 18.20 1.16 -18.57
CA GLY A 433 17.41 0.98 -19.79
C GLY A 433 18.01 0.04 -20.83
N ARG A 434 18.99 -0.78 -20.46
CA ARG A 434 19.65 -1.78 -21.33
C ARG A 434 19.42 -3.16 -20.77
N VAL A 435 19.23 -4.17 -21.61
CA VAL A 435 19.28 -5.57 -21.14
C VAL A 435 20.73 -5.99 -21.09
N LEU A 436 21.23 -6.30 -19.90
CA LEU A 436 22.60 -6.78 -19.68
C LEU A 436 22.71 -8.28 -19.95
N HIS A 437 21.64 -9.02 -19.65
CA HIS A 437 21.55 -10.47 -19.83
C HIS A 437 20.10 -10.88 -20.10
N SER A 438 19.91 -11.83 -21.01
CA SER A 438 18.67 -12.58 -21.17
C SER A 438 19.05 -14.04 -21.43
N GLY A 439 18.94 -14.88 -20.41
CA GLY A 439 19.46 -16.24 -20.48
C GLY A 439 19.20 -17.06 -19.21
N PRO A 440 19.72 -18.30 -19.16
CA PRO A 440 19.80 -19.06 -17.93
C PRO A 440 20.45 -18.27 -16.79
N VAL A 441 20.01 -18.51 -15.56
CA VAL A 441 20.47 -17.75 -14.36
C VAL A 441 21.99 -17.84 -14.18
N ALA A 442 22.57 -19.03 -14.39
CA ALA A 442 24.00 -19.27 -14.17
C ALA A 442 24.91 -18.37 -15.03
N ASP A 443 24.46 -18.01 -16.23
CA ASP A 443 25.26 -17.25 -17.20
C ASP A 443 25.49 -15.80 -16.76
N LEU A 444 24.60 -15.27 -15.91
CA LEU A 444 24.72 -13.93 -15.34
C LEU A 444 26.04 -13.76 -14.54
N ALA A 445 26.62 -14.85 -14.02
CA ALA A 445 27.89 -14.78 -13.30
C ALA A 445 29.00 -14.14 -14.16
N SER A 446 28.98 -14.32 -15.47
CA SER A 446 29.99 -13.76 -16.37
C SER A 446 29.81 -12.27 -16.69
N VAL A 447 28.67 -11.68 -16.31
CA VAL A 447 28.29 -10.30 -16.65
C VAL A 447 28.81 -9.34 -15.58
N ALA A 448 29.95 -8.70 -15.84
CA ALA A 448 30.65 -7.84 -14.88
C ALA A 448 29.83 -6.61 -14.45
N ASP A 449 29.07 -6.02 -15.37
CA ASP A 449 28.31 -4.79 -15.15
C ASP A 449 26.98 -5.03 -14.39
N SER A 450 26.62 -6.30 -14.13
CA SER A 450 25.38 -6.65 -13.44
C SER A 450 25.49 -6.40 -11.94
N ALA A 451 24.70 -5.43 -11.45
CA ALA A 451 24.53 -5.23 -10.01
C ALA A 451 23.92 -6.48 -9.35
N THR A 452 23.00 -7.18 -10.04
CA THR A 452 22.37 -8.41 -9.55
C THR A 452 23.41 -9.51 -9.31
N ALA A 453 24.37 -9.68 -10.22
CA ALA A 453 25.38 -10.74 -10.13
C ALA A 453 26.22 -10.67 -8.83
N ARG A 454 26.44 -9.46 -8.29
CA ARG A 454 27.19 -9.26 -7.03
C ARG A 454 26.54 -10.00 -5.85
N PHE A 455 25.22 -9.93 -5.77
CA PHE A 455 24.43 -10.47 -4.64
C PHE A 455 23.95 -11.89 -4.91
N LEU A 456 23.62 -12.23 -6.16
CA LEU A 456 23.10 -13.54 -6.52
C LEU A 456 24.11 -14.66 -6.25
N PHE A 457 25.37 -14.42 -6.63
CA PHE A 457 26.47 -15.38 -6.53
C PHE A 457 27.39 -15.16 -5.32
N GLY A 458 26.99 -14.31 -4.37
CA GLY A 458 27.71 -14.10 -3.12
C GLY A 458 29.10 -13.47 -3.28
N ARG A 459 29.29 -12.65 -4.32
CA ARG A 459 30.55 -11.90 -4.54
C ARG A 459 30.74 -10.82 -3.48
N GLU A 460 29.63 -10.32 -2.93
CA GLU A 460 29.60 -9.40 -1.80
C GLU A 460 28.52 -9.83 -0.81
N ARG A 461 28.85 -9.78 0.48
CA ARG A 461 27.89 -9.92 1.58
C ARG A 461 27.90 -8.63 2.38
N MET A 462 26.74 -8.21 2.88
CA MET A 462 26.69 -7.08 3.79
C MET A 462 27.61 -7.34 4.99
N PRO A 463 28.45 -6.36 5.39
CA PRO A 463 29.36 -6.54 6.51
C PRO A 463 28.56 -6.69 7.80
N VAL A 464 28.86 -7.75 8.57
CA VAL A 464 28.32 -7.91 9.92
C VAL A 464 28.86 -6.77 10.79
N ARG A 465 27.94 -5.98 11.36
CA ARG A 465 28.30 -4.84 12.21
C ARG A 465 28.49 -5.28 13.65
N THR A 466 29.39 -4.61 14.36
CA THR A 466 29.49 -4.75 15.82
C THR A 466 28.24 -4.15 16.46
N VAL A 467 27.58 -4.94 17.31
CA VAL A 467 26.39 -4.53 18.06
C VAL A 467 26.74 -3.34 18.96
N ARG A 468 25.96 -2.25 18.86
CA ARG A 468 26.11 -1.06 19.71
C ARG A 468 25.52 -1.30 21.11
N GLU A 469 26.18 -0.73 22.12
CA GLU A 469 25.66 -0.69 23.50
C GLU A 469 24.47 0.28 23.62
N PRO A 470 23.30 -0.16 24.13
CA PRO A 470 22.15 0.70 24.33
C PRO A 470 22.41 1.82 25.34
N ARG A 471 21.95 3.04 25.05
CA ARG A 471 22.03 4.18 26.01
C ARG A 471 20.84 4.28 26.97
N GLY A 472 19.85 3.40 26.79
CA GLY A 472 18.62 3.36 27.56
C GLY A 472 17.64 2.36 26.95
N ARG A 473 16.47 2.22 27.55
CA ARG A 473 15.40 1.35 27.07
C ARG A 473 14.06 2.07 27.14
N LEU A 474 13.27 1.90 26.10
CA LEU A 474 11.89 2.32 26.01
C LEU A 474 10.99 1.13 26.30
N LYS A 475 10.14 1.22 27.31
CA LYS A 475 9.14 0.19 27.61
C LYS A 475 7.90 0.41 26.77
N VAL A 476 7.44 -0.63 26.09
CA VAL A 476 6.23 -0.63 25.28
C VAL A 476 5.29 -1.70 25.82
N GLY A 477 4.04 -1.33 26.09
CA GLY A 477 3.00 -2.23 26.59
C GLY A 477 2.70 -2.12 28.10
N PRO A 478 1.82 -2.99 28.62
CA PRO A 478 1.24 -4.17 27.96
C PRO A 478 0.26 -3.82 26.83
N VAL A 479 0.45 -4.42 25.66
CA VAL A 479 -0.38 -4.20 24.47
C VAL A 479 -1.34 -5.38 24.26
N THR A 480 -2.64 -5.10 24.29
CA THR A 480 -3.69 -6.04 23.88
C THR A 480 -4.50 -5.39 22.77
N ARG A 481 -4.17 -5.74 21.52
CA ARG A 481 -4.84 -5.22 20.32
C ARG A 481 -4.69 -6.22 19.19
N HIS A 482 -5.75 -6.40 18.39
CA HIS A 482 -5.82 -7.42 17.35
C HIS A 482 -5.39 -8.79 17.89
N ASN A 483 -4.32 -9.39 17.36
CA ASN A 483 -3.80 -10.67 17.84
C ASN A 483 -2.74 -10.55 18.94
N LEU A 484 -2.26 -9.35 19.30
CA LEU A 484 -1.34 -9.17 20.45
C LEU A 484 -2.10 -9.39 21.76
N ARG A 485 -1.53 -10.18 22.67
CA ARG A 485 -2.13 -10.56 23.95
C ARG A 485 -1.22 -10.16 25.12
N GLY A 486 -1.44 -8.99 25.71
CA GLY A 486 -0.67 -8.49 26.86
C GLY A 486 0.83 -8.35 26.60
N VAL A 487 1.23 -8.08 25.36
CA VAL A 487 2.64 -8.08 24.93
C VAL A 487 3.35 -6.86 25.51
N SER A 488 4.47 -7.08 26.19
CA SER A 488 5.36 -6.03 26.68
C SER A 488 6.76 -6.23 26.11
N VAL A 489 7.40 -5.17 25.65
CA VAL A 489 8.75 -5.23 25.08
C VAL A 489 9.59 -4.02 25.45
N ASP A 490 10.88 -4.27 25.68
CA ASP A 490 11.88 -3.22 25.82
C ASP A 490 12.55 -2.96 24.47
N VAL A 491 12.45 -1.74 23.98
CA VAL A 491 13.16 -1.27 22.78
C VAL A 491 14.43 -0.53 23.21
N PRO A 492 15.64 -1.00 22.85
CA PRO A 492 16.87 -0.29 23.18
C PRO A 492 16.96 1.06 22.46
N LEU A 493 17.53 2.06 23.13
CA LEU A 493 17.70 3.40 22.60
C LEU A 493 19.13 3.62 22.07
N SER A 494 19.25 4.48 21.06
CA SER A 494 20.49 4.75 20.32
C SER A 494 21.04 3.52 19.59
N THR A 495 20.15 2.66 19.12
CA THR A 495 20.43 1.40 18.42
C THR A 495 19.56 1.26 17.18
N PHE A 496 19.97 0.37 16.29
CA PHE A 496 19.16 -0.15 15.18
C PHE A 496 18.44 -1.43 15.62
N THR A 497 17.11 -1.38 15.76
CA THR A 497 16.28 -2.50 16.19
C THR A 497 15.43 -3.01 15.02
N ALA A 498 15.53 -4.31 14.72
CA ALA A 498 14.68 -4.98 13.73
C ALA A 498 13.55 -5.76 14.42
N VAL A 499 12.32 -5.53 13.98
CA VAL A 499 11.13 -6.30 14.37
C VAL A 499 10.79 -7.25 13.23
N THR A 500 10.93 -8.55 13.48
CA THR A 500 10.76 -9.62 12.49
C THR A 500 9.68 -10.62 12.94
N GLY A 501 9.38 -11.57 12.07
CA GLY A 501 8.42 -12.65 12.31
C GLY A 501 7.60 -12.97 11.07
N VAL A 502 6.89 -14.09 11.08
CA VAL A 502 6.05 -14.51 9.93
C VAL A 502 4.93 -13.53 9.61
N SER A 503 4.38 -13.59 8.40
CA SER A 503 3.25 -12.75 7.98
C SER A 503 2.06 -12.93 8.93
N GLY A 504 1.47 -11.82 9.40
CA GLY A 504 0.34 -11.85 10.35
C GLY A 504 0.72 -12.12 11.81
N SER A 505 2.00 -12.17 12.19
CA SER A 505 2.43 -12.42 13.57
C SER A 505 2.15 -11.29 14.57
N GLY A 506 1.78 -10.09 14.09
CA GLY A 506 1.44 -8.93 14.93
C GLY A 506 2.42 -7.75 14.84
N LYS A 507 3.42 -7.79 13.95
CA LYS A 507 4.46 -6.75 13.79
C LYS A 507 3.89 -5.33 13.64
N SER A 508 3.00 -5.12 12.67
CA SER A 508 2.40 -3.80 12.42
C SER A 508 1.57 -3.29 13.60
N THR A 509 0.90 -4.19 14.34
CA THR A 509 0.17 -3.85 15.56
C THR A 509 1.12 -3.38 16.67
N LEU A 510 2.26 -4.07 16.83
CA LEU A 510 3.28 -3.71 17.83
C LEU A 510 3.88 -2.35 17.51
N ILE A 511 4.25 -2.13 16.24
CA ILE A 511 4.79 -0.86 15.76
C ILE A 511 3.79 0.28 15.92
N GLY A 512 2.51 0.03 15.63
CA GLY A 512 1.43 0.98 15.90
C GLY A 512 1.35 1.38 17.37
N SER A 513 1.57 0.46 18.32
CA SER A 513 1.58 0.79 19.74
C SER A 513 2.77 1.67 20.17
N ILE A 514 3.90 1.61 19.45
CA ILE A 514 5.05 2.50 19.67
C ILE A 514 4.72 3.95 19.24
N THR A 515 3.72 4.14 18.37
CA THR A 515 3.35 5.47 17.87
C THR A 515 2.42 6.27 18.78
N GLU A 516 1.91 5.66 19.85
CA GLU A 516 1.11 6.33 20.89
C GLU A 516 2.05 7.11 21.83
N GLU A 517 1.60 8.15 22.53
CA GLU A 517 2.49 9.06 23.29
C GLU A 517 3.37 8.31 24.29
N LEU A 518 4.68 8.25 24.01
CA LEU A 518 5.67 7.57 24.84
C LEU A 518 6.44 8.57 25.70
N GLU A 519 6.41 8.36 27.02
CA GLU A 519 7.27 9.10 27.95
C GLU A 519 8.76 8.92 27.59
N GLY A 520 9.48 10.04 27.44
CA GLY A 520 10.93 10.03 27.16
C GLY A 520 11.33 10.09 25.68
N VAL A 521 10.40 10.03 24.73
CA VAL A 521 10.70 10.23 23.30
C VAL A 521 10.46 11.69 22.92
N GLY A 522 11.54 12.45 22.73
CA GLY A 522 11.44 13.89 22.40
C GLY A 522 10.85 14.20 21.01
N ARG A 523 11.00 13.27 20.06
CA ARG A 523 10.43 13.36 18.71
C ARG A 523 10.29 11.97 18.10
N LEU A 524 9.11 11.67 17.57
CA LEU A 524 8.82 10.46 16.79
C LEU A 524 8.69 10.80 15.31
N VAL A 525 9.34 10.02 14.44
CA VAL A 525 9.26 10.11 12.99
C VAL A 525 8.84 8.76 12.45
N VAL A 526 7.68 8.69 11.80
CA VAL A 526 7.16 7.45 11.19
C VAL A 526 7.27 7.54 9.67
N VAL A 527 7.92 6.56 9.07
CA VAL A 527 8.16 6.49 7.62
C VAL A 527 7.57 5.20 7.06
N ASP A 528 6.38 5.32 6.46
CA ASP A 528 5.67 4.22 5.80
C ASP A 528 5.74 4.31 4.26
N GLN A 529 5.35 3.24 3.58
CA GLN A 529 5.27 3.18 2.12
C GLN A 529 3.98 3.77 1.53
N LYS A 530 3.16 4.48 2.32
CA LYS A 530 1.95 5.11 1.74
C LYS A 530 2.37 6.13 0.68
N PRO A 531 1.63 6.28 -0.43
CA PRO A 531 1.95 7.28 -1.45
C PRO A 531 2.09 8.67 -0.83
N ILE A 532 3.07 9.46 -1.29
CA ILE A 532 3.24 10.87 -0.88
C ILE A 532 2.06 11.76 -1.33
N GLY A 533 1.28 11.27 -2.30
CA GLY A 533 0.02 11.85 -2.74
C GLY A 533 -0.76 10.84 -3.59
N ARG A 534 -2.07 11.06 -3.74
CA ARG A 534 -2.98 10.15 -4.47
C ARG A 534 -3.39 10.68 -5.86
N THR A 535 -2.92 11.87 -6.21
CA THR A 535 -3.26 12.56 -7.46
C THR A 535 -1.97 13.03 -8.14
N PRO A 536 -1.96 13.20 -9.47
CA PRO A 536 -0.79 13.70 -10.20
C PRO A 536 -0.31 15.11 -9.78
N ARG A 537 -1.17 15.85 -9.07
CA ARG A 537 -0.83 17.14 -8.46
C ARG A 537 0.36 17.05 -7.50
N SER A 538 0.42 16.00 -6.67
CA SER A 538 1.55 15.79 -5.77
C SER A 538 2.74 15.23 -6.53
N ASN A 539 3.94 15.71 -6.23
CA ASN A 539 5.20 15.22 -6.82
C ASN A 539 6.36 15.39 -5.82
N LEU A 540 7.53 14.89 -6.19
CA LEU A 540 8.75 14.96 -5.38
C LEU A 540 9.10 16.41 -4.97
N ALA A 541 9.03 17.36 -5.90
CA ALA A 541 9.41 18.74 -5.65
C ALA A 541 8.49 19.46 -4.66
N THR A 542 7.18 19.21 -4.74
CA THR A 542 6.19 19.78 -3.82
C THR A 542 6.25 19.13 -2.44
N TYR A 543 6.46 17.82 -2.37
CA TYR A 543 6.50 17.09 -1.10
C TYR A 543 7.72 17.48 -0.24
N THR A 544 8.89 17.61 -0.87
CA THR A 544 10.13 18.01 -0.19
C THR A 544 10.20 19.49 0.17
N GLY A 545 9.29 20.31 -0.38
CA GLY A 545 9.29 21.76 -0.22
C GLY A 545 10.33 22.49 -1.11
N LEU A 546 11.17 21.76 -1.87
CA LEU A 546 12.17 22.39 -2.75
C LEU A 546 11.53 23.29 -3.82
N PHE A 547 10.29 22.98 -4.22
CA PHE A 547 9.60 23.74 -5.26
C PHE A 547 9.31 25.18 -4.83
N ASP A 548 9.18 25.48 -3.53
CA ASP A 548 9.00 26.84 -3.05
C ASP A 548 10.21 27.72 -3.33
N VAL A 549 11.41 27.14 -3.28
CA VAL A 549 12.66 27.85 -3.61
C VAL A 549 12.77 28.02 -5.12
N VAL A 550 12.48 26.98 -5.90
CA VAL A 550 12.47 27.06 -7.37
C VAL A 550 11.54 28.17 -7.85
N ARG A 551 10.31 28.27 -7.32
CA ARG A 551 9.37 29.34 -7.69
C ARG A 551 9.89 30.74 -7.35
N LYS A 552 10.62 30.90 -6.25
CA LYS A 552 11.24 32.18 -5.87
C LYS A 552 12.34 32.57 -6.85
N VAL A 553 13.14 31.62 -7.31
CA VAL A 553 14.18 31.85 -8.32
C VAL A 553 13.56 32.32 -9.64
N PHE A 554 12.49 31.67 -10.12
CA PHE A 554 11.77 32.09 -11.33
C PHE A 554 11.11 33.47 -11.18
N ALA A 555 10.53 33.79 -10.03
CA ALA A 555 9.94 35.12 -9.78
C ALA A 555 11.00 36.24 -9.69
N ALA A 556 12.28 35.90 -9.49
CA ALA A 556 13.37 36.85 -9.40
C ALA A 556 14.04 37.16 -10.75
N THR A 557 13.68 36.48 -11.85
CA THR A 557 14.22 36.75 -13.19
C THR A 557 13.74 38.10 -13.73
N ASP A 558 14.50 38.67 -14.67
CA ASP A 558 14.19 39.97 -15.22
C ASP A 558 12.91 39.95 -16.08
N GLU A 559 12.66 38.84 -16.79
CA GLU A 559 11.42 38.62 -17.54
C GLU A 559 10.19 38.57 -16.61
N ALA A 560 10.31 37.89 -15.46
CA ALA A 560 9.24 37.82 -14.47
C ALA A 560 8.97 39.20 -13.84
N LYS A 561 10.03 39.93 -13.48
CA LYS A 561 9.92 41.30 -12.93
C LYS A 561 9.29 42.27 -13.92
N ALA A 562 9.70 42.24 -15.19
CA ALA A 562 9.14 43.09 -16.24
C ALA A 562 7.63 42.87 -16.42
N ARG A 563 7.18 41.62 -16.27
CA ARG A 563 5.76 41.22 -16.38
C ARG A 563 4.99 41.29 -15.06
N LYS A 564 5.63 41.73 -13.97
CA LYS A 564 5.08 41.77 -12.60
C LYS A 564 4.58 40.40 -12.11
N TYR A 565 5.24 39.33 -12.52
CA TYR A 565 4.93 37.98 -12.10
C TYR A 565 5.51 37.70 -10.71
N GLY A 566 4.65 37.39 -9.75
CA GLY A 566 5.05 36.93 -8.42
C GLY A 566 5.22 35.40 -8.34
N VAL A 567 5.67 34.93 -7.17
CA VAL A 567 5.87 33.49 -6.86
C VAL A 567 4.63 32.62 -7.11
N GLY A 568 3.43 33.20 -6.96
CA GLY A 568 2.15 32.53 -7.23
C GLY A 568 1.95 32.17 -8.70
N ARG A 569 2.49 32.97 -9.65
CA ARG A 569 2.41 32.69 -11.10
C ARG A 569 3.07 31.35 -11.44
N PHE A 570 4.16 31.04 -10.76
CA PHE A 570 4.96 29.82 -10.96
C PHE A 570 4.46 28.63 -10.14
N SER A 571 3.26 28.70 -9.57
CA SER A 571 2.65 27.58 -8.87
C SER A 571 1.54 26.97 -9.72
N PHE A 572 1.64 25.69 -10.01
CA PHE A 572 0.56 24.94 -10.65
C PHE A 572 -0.64 24.68 -9.71
N ASN A 573 -0.52 24.95 -8.40
CA ASN A 573 -1.58 24.69 -7.42
C ASN A 573 -2.61 25.83 -7.29
N VAL A 574 -2.32 27.02 -7.83
CA VAL A 574 -3.20 28.19 -7.73
C VAL A 574 -3.48 28.78 -9.12
N ALA A 575 -4.60 29.46 -9.27
CA ALA A 575 -4.96 30.12 -10.53
C ALA A 575 -3.95 31.23 -10.89
N GLY A 576 -3.78 31.47 -12.19
CA GLY A 576 -2.92 32.53 -12.72
C GLY A 576 -1.95 32.03 -13.79
N GLY A 577 -0.96 31.23 -13.40
CA GLY A 577 0.03 30.69 -14.35
C GLY A 577 -0.17 29.23 -14.76
N ARG A 578 -0.99 28.48 -14.02
CA ARG A 578 -1.32 27.09 -14.34
C ARG A 578 -2.13 26.96 -15.64
N CYS A 579 -2.14 25.76 -16.20
CA CYS A 579 -3.11 25.37 -17.22
C CYS A 579 -4.49 25.18 -16.57
N GLU A 580 -5.53 25.81 -17.11
CA GLU A 580 -6.89 25.74 -16.53
C GLU A 580 -7.63 24.45 -16.89
N THR A 581 -7.26 23.79 -17.99
CA THR A 581 -7.89 22.53 -18.42
C THR A 581 -7.62 21.38 -17.46
N CYS A 582 -6.37 21.18 -17.05
CA CYS A 582 -6.01 20.22 -16.01
C CYS A 582 -5.90 20.83 -14.61
N GLN A 583 -6.19 22.13 -14.47
CA GLN A 583 -6.01 22.88 -13.22
C GLN A 583 -4.62 22.67 -12.57
N GLY A 584 -3.58 22.56 -13.41
CA GLY A 584 -2.19 22.36 -13.00
C GLY A 584 -1.79 20.94 -12.61
N GLU A 585 -2.66 19.94 -12.78
CA GLU A 585 -2.30 18.53 -12.55
C GLU A 585 -1.35 18.01 -13.63
N GLY A 586 -1.43 18.55 -14.85
CA GLY A 586 -0.70 18.07 -16.02
C GLY A 586 -1.33 16.84 -16.67
N PHE A 587 -2.27 16.20 -15.98
CA PHE A 587 -2.96 15.00 -16.43
C PHE A 587 -4.47 15.18 -16.34
N VAL A 588 -5.20 14.37 -17.09
CA VAL A 588 -6.66 14.24 -17.02
C VAL A 588 -7.00 12.79 -16.72
N SER A 589 -7.97 12.55 -15.85
CA SER A 589 -8.45 11.20 -15.56
C SER A 589 -9.34 10.73 -16.71
N VAL A 590 -9.05 9.53 -17.22
CA VAL A 590 -9.85 8.84 -18.22
C VAL A 590 -10.59 7.71 -17.51
N GLU A 591 -11.90 7.85 -17.40
CA GLU A 591 -12.77 6.80 -16.87
C GLU A 591 -12.97 5.74 -17.95
N LEU A 592 -12.62 4.49 -17.63
CA LEU A 592 -12.78 3.35 -18.51
C LEU A 592 -13.94 2.49 -17.96
N LEU A 593 -14.88 2.11 -18.82
CA LEU A 593 -16.10 1.39 -18.42
C LEU A 593 -15.84 0.03 -17.74
N PHE A 594 -14.81 -0.70 -18.19
CA PHE A 594 -14.53 -2.08 -17.77
C PHE A 594 -13.11 -2.27 -17.23
N LEU A 595 -12.34 -1.18 -17.12
CA LEU A 595 -10.96 -1.17 -16.67
C LEU A 595 -10.78 -0.11 -15.58
N PRO A 596 -9.77 -0.25 -14.71
CA PRO A 596 -9.44 0.80 -13.75
C PRO A 596 -9.18 2.13 -14.50
N SER A 597 -9.71 3.23 -13.96
CA SER A 597 -9.45 4.57 -14.51
C SER A 597 -7.94 4.83 -14.56
N THR A 598 -7.48 5.45 -15.64
CA THR A 598 -6.07 5.82 -15.84
C THR A 598 -5.92 7.33 -15.98
N TYR A 599 -4.69 7.81 -15.99
CA TYR A 599 -4.37 9.21 -16.26
C TYR A 599 -3.69 9.32 -17.62
N ALA A 600 -4.09 10.31 -18.40
CA ALA A 600 -3.44 10.67 -19.66
C ALA A 600 -2.88 12.10 -19.57
N PRO A 601 -1.79 12.42 -20.28
CA PRO A 601 -1.29 13.80 -20.36
C PRO A 601 -2.40 14.76 -20.80
N CYS A 602 -2.45 15.94 -20.20
CA CYS A 602 -3.44 16.96 -20.54
C CYS A 602 -3.30 17.37 -22.02
N PRO A 603 -4.39 17.39 -22.80
CA PRO A 603 -4.32 17.69 -24.24
C PRO A 603 -3.84 19.13 -24.53
N ASP A 604 -4.12 20.07 -23.63
CA ASP A 604 -3.86 21.49 -23.88
C ASP A 604 -2.45 21.92 -23.50
N CYS A 605 -1.89 21.36 -22.43
CA CYS A 605 -0.53 21.69 -21.99
C CYS A 605 0.47 20.56 -22.21
N GLY A 606 0.07 19.42 -22.75
CA GLY A 606 0.94 18.26 -23.00
C GLY A 606 1.67 17.75 -21.76
N GLY A 607 1.09 17.89 -20.56
CA GLY A 607 1.78 17.56 -19.30
C GLY A 607 2.53 18.70 -18.62
N ALA A 608 2.73 19.85 -19.28
CA ALA A 608 3.55 20.95 -18.76
C ALA A 608 3.00 21.66 -17.50
N ARG A 609 1.71 21.48 -17.16
CA ARG A 609 0.99 22.07 -16.01
C ARG A 609 0.77 23.59 -16.05
N TYR A 610 1.41 24.32 -16.97
CA TYR A 610 1.36 25.78 -17.07
C TYR A 610 0.74 26.25 -18.38
N ASN A 611 0.28 27.51 -18.39
CA ASN A 611 -0.09 28.20 -19.62
C ASN A 611 1.13 28.74 -20.36
N ALA A 612 0.99 28.96 -21.67
CA ALA A 612 2.08 29.39 -22.56
C ALA A 612 2.80 30.65 -22.06
N ALA A 613 2.06 31.66 -21.60
CA ALA A 613 2.62 32.92 -21.12
C ALA A 613 3.52 32.78 -19.87
N THR A 614 3.35 31.72 -19.09
CA THR A 614 4.23 31.40 -17.95
C THR A 614 5.48 30.67 -18.40
N LEU A 615 5.38 29.84 -19.44
CA LEU A 615 6.50 29.08 -20.01
C LEU A 615 7.46 29.95 -20.83
N GLU A 616 7.08 31.19 -21.16
CA GLU A 616 8.01 32.17 -21.75
C GLU A 616 9.10 32.67 -20.80
N VAL A 617 8.91 32.52 -19.48
CA VAL A 617 9.94 32.88 -18.50
C VAL A 617 10.91 31.72 -18.33
N THR A 618 12.19 31.99 -18.53
CA THR A 618 13.26 31.00 -18.35
C THR A 618 14.20 31.39 -17.22
N TYR A 619 14.81 30.38 -16.60
CA TYR A 619 15.94 30.55 -15.69
C TYR A 619 17.08 29.68 -16.22
N ARG A 620 18.27 30.27 -16.45
CA ARG A 620 19.42 29.60 -17.08
C ARG A 620 19.04 28.84 -18.37
N GLY A 621 18.19 29.46 -19.19
CA GLY A 621 17.75 28.90 -20.48
C GLY A 621 16.69 27.80 -20.40
N ARG A 622 16.15 27.48 -19.21
CA ARG A 622 15.07 26.48 -19.06
C ARG A 622 13.79 27.09 -18.49
N THR A 623 12.65 26.64 -19.01
CA THR A 623 11.33 26.98 -18.47
C THR A 623 11.07 26.25 -17.15
N ILE A 624 10.05 26.68 -16.39
CA ILE A 624 9.71 26.00 -15.13
C ILE A 624 9.21 24.57 -15.36
N ALA A 625 8.58 24.27 -16.51
CA ALA A 625 8.16 22.91 -16.85
C ALA A 625 9.37 22.02 -17.16
N GLU A 626 10.37 22.53 -17.89
CA GLU A 626 11.61 21.80 -18.16
C GLU A 626 12.42 21.56 -16.89
N VAL A 627 12.42 22.51 -15.94
CA VAL A 627 13.03 22.29 -14.61
C VAL A 627 12.30 21.19 -13.85
N LEU A 628 10.97 21.15 -13.90
CA LEU A 628 10.21 20.04 -13.31
C LEU A 628 10.46 18.70 -14.01
N ASP A 629 10.90 18.70 -15.26
CA ASP A 629 11.23 17.48 -16.00
C ASP A 629 12.67 16.97 -15.75
N LEU A 630 13.51 17.77 -15.07
CA LEU A 630 14.86 17.33 -14.68
C LEU A 630 14.80 16.18 -13.69
N THR A 631 15.73 15.23 -13.84
CA THR A 631 16.05 14.24 -12.81
C THR A 631 16.65 14.93 -11.58
N VAL A 632 16.61 14.29 -10.42
CA VAL A 632 17.25 14.79 -9.20
C VAL A 632 18.76 15.00 -9.42
N GLU A 633 19.42 14.09 -10.16
CA GLU A 633 20.84 14.21 -10.53
C GLU A 633 21.09 15.46 -11.37
N SER A 634 20.39 15.64 -12.49
CA SER A 634 20.56 16.82 -13.35
C SER A 634 20.15 18.12 -12.65
N ALA A 635 19.14 18.07 -11.77
CA ALA A 635 18.74 19.21 -10.96
C ALA A 635 19.83 19.61 -9.96
N ALA A 636 20.56 18.65 -9.40
CA ALA A 636 21.63 18.92 -8.43
C ALA A 636 22.77 19.70 -9.09
N GLU A 637 23.13 19.33 -10.31
CA GLU A 637 24.07 20.07 -11.14
C GLU A 637 23.52 21.46 -11.52
N PHE A 638 22.27 21.53 -11.99
CA PHE A 638 21.64 22.78 -12.42
C PHE A 638 21.51 23.82 -11.31
N PHE A 639 21.27 23.38 -10.07
CA PHE A 639 21.10 24.22 -8.87
C PHE A 639 22.32 24.19 -7.92
N ALA A 640 23.52 23.81 -8.38
CA ALA A 640 24.73 23.74 -7.55
C ALA A 640 25.00 25.04 -6.76
N ASP A 641 24.77 26.20 -7.38
CA ASP A 641 24.97 27.53 -6.76
C ASP A 641 23.79 28.01 -5.92
N THR A 642 22.77 27.18 -5.69
CA THR A 642 21.56 27.52 -4.92
C THR A 642 21.51 26.67 -3.65
N PRO A 643 22.16 27.09 -2.54
CA PRO A 643 22.37 26.23 -1.35
C PRO A 643 21.10 25.63 -0.76
N ALA A 644 19.99 26.37 -0.80
CA ALA A 644 18.71 25.91 -0.28
C ALA A 644 18.12 24.74 -1.09
N VAL A 645 18.36 24.70 -2.41
CA VAL A 645 17.93 23.61 -3.30
C VAL A 645 18.94 22.45 -3.24
N ALA A 646 20.23 22.77 -3.30
CA ALA A 646 21.32 21.79 -3.29
C ALA A 646 21.26 20.86 -2.06
N ARG A 647 20.91 21.38 -0.88
CA ARG A 647 20.73 20.55 0.33
C ARG A 647 19.64 19.49 0.14
N SER A 648 18.48 19.89 -0.38
CA SER A 648 17.36 18.96 -0.58
C SER A 648 17.69 17.91 -1.65
N LEU A 649 18.34 18.31 -2.73
CA LEU A 649 18.75 17.40 -3.80
C LEU A 649 19.85 16.43 -3.32
N GLY A 650 20.82 16.91 -2.53
CA GLY A 650 21.85 16.06 -1.92
C GLY A 650 21.24 14.92 -1.10
N THR A 651 20.29 15.23 -0.21
CA THR A 651 19.62 14.17 0.57
C THR A 651 18.80 13.19 -0.27
N LEU A 652 18.29 13.61 -1.43
CA LEU A 652 17.58 12.72 -2.36
C LEU A 652 18.55 11.81 -3.11
N LEU A 653 19.73 12.30 -3.46
CA LEU A 653 20.83 11.50 -4.01
C LEU A 653 21.35 10.49 -2.98
N ASP A 654 21.52 10.91 -1.73
CA ASP A 654 22.01 10.07 -0.63
C ASP A 654 21.12 8.84 -0.35
N VAL A 655 19.82 8.93 -0.63
CA VAL A 655 18.86 7.83 -0.53
C VAL A 655 18.64 7.08 -1.85
N GLY A 656 19.42 7.39 -2.89
CA GLY A 656 19.40 6.67 -4.18
C GLY A 656 18.25 7.05 -5.13
N LEU A 657 17.70 8.27 -5.03
CA LEU A 657 16.58 8.72 -5.86
C LEU A 657 17.01 9.65 -7.02
N GLY A 658 18.28 9.60 -7.42
CA GLY A 658 18.85 10.46 -8.47
C GLY A 658 18.09 10.43 -9.81
N TYR A 659 17.48 9.29 -10.14
CA TYR A 659 16.79 9.08 -11.41
C TYR A 659 15.38 9.66 -11.48
N LEU A 660 14.75 9.99 -10.35
CA LEU A 660 13.38 10.50 -10.34
C LEU A 660 13.33 11.93 -10.87
N ARG A 661 12.28 12.27 -11.60
CA ARG A 661 12.05 13.66 -12.05
C ARG A 661 11.42 14.49 -10.94
N LEU A 662 11.79 15.76 -10.85
CA LEU A 662 11.27 16.69 -9.83
C LEU A 662 9.73 16.78 -9.84
N GLY A 663 9.17 16.82 -11.05
CA GLY A 663 7.75 16.92 -11.34
C GLY A 663 7.02 15.59 -11.49
N GLN A 664 7.71 14.45 -11.31
CA GLN A 664 7.11 13.13 -11.51
C GLN A 664 5.86 12.95 -10.63
N PRO A 665 4.70 12.59 -11.22
CA PRO A 665 3.48 12.38 -10.46
C PRO A 665 3.65 11.37 -9.33
N ALA A 666 3.11 11.69 -8.14
CA ALA A 666 3.13 10.78 -7.00
C ALA A 666 2.43 9.44 -7.27
N THR A 667 1.52 9.41 -8.24
CA THR A 667 0.80 8.20 -8.69
C THR A 667 1.66 7.24 -9.51
N GLU A 668 2.80 7.69 -10.02
CA GLU A 668 3.77 6.88 -10.77
C GLU A 668 4.90 6.34 -9.88
N LEU A 669 5.01 6.84 -8.64
CA LEU A 669 6.06 6.42 -7.72
C LEU A 669 5.73 5.08 -7.07
N SER A 670 6.74 4.24 -6.91
CA SER A 670 6.65 3.02 -6.12
C SER A 670 6.50 3.31 -4.63
N GLY A 671 6.06 2.31 -3.85
CA GLY A 671 5.99 2.42 -2.39
C GLY A 671 7.34 2.74 -1.76
N GLY A 672 8.40 2.06 -2.21
CA GLY A 672 9.78 2.28 -1.76
C GLY A 672 10.36 3.64 -2.19
N GLU A 673 10.00 4.17 -3.37
CA GLU A 673 10.34 5.54 -3.77
C GLU A 673 9.66 6.58 -2.87
N ALA A 674 8.35 6.43 -2.65
CA ALA A 674 7.60 7.30 -1.76
C ALA A 674 8.18 7.30 -0.33
N GLN A 675 8.57 6.14 0.18
CA GLN A 675 9.19 5.98 1.48
C GLN A 675 10.55 6.68 1.56
N ARG A 676 11.42 6.49 0.56
CA ARG A 676 12.73 7.15 0.49
C ARG A 676 12.62 8.67 0.37
N ILE A 677 11.60 9.19 -0.34
CA ILE A 677 11.32 10.64 -0.39
C ILE A 677 10.95 11.18 1.01
N LYS A 678 10.14 10.45 1.78
CA LYS A 678 9.81 10.84 3.17
C LYS A 678 11.04 10.86 4.04
N LEU A 679 11.86 9.81 3.97
CA LEU A 679 13.13 9.73 4.69
C LEU A 679 14.04 10.91 4.33
N ALA A 680 14.23 11.20 3.04
CA ALA A 680 15.03 12.35 2.58
C ALA A 680 14.50 13.68 3.15
N SER A 681 13.17 13.89 3.15
CA SER A 681 12.55 15.09 3.72
C SER A 681 12.85 15.25 5.23
N GLU A 682 12.93 14.14 5.97
CA GLU A 682 13.30 14.17 7.39
C GLU A 682 14.80 14.39 7.60
N LEU A 683 15.66 13.80 6.76
CA LEU A 683 17.11 14.00 6.78
C LEU A 683 17.51 15.46 6.51
N GLN A 684 16.70 16.20 5.74
CA GLN A 684 16.91 17.62 5.48
C GLN A 684 16.70 18.53 6.70
N ARG A 685 15.93 18.07 7.70
CA ARG A 685 15.59 18.90 8.87
C ARG A 685 16.75 18.91 9.85
N GLY A 686 17.08 20.10 10.36
CA GLY A 686 18.16 20.28 11.33
C GLY A 686 17.98 19.40 12.57
N ARG A 687 19.08 18.79 13.03
CA ARG A 687 19.12 17.86 14.17
C ARG A 687 18.86 18.63 15.48
N ARG A 688 17.69 18.44 16.09
CA ARG A 688 17.39 18.91 17.46
C ARG A 688 16.98 17.72 18.32
N GLY A 689 17.83 17.36 19.27
CA GLY A 689 17.56 16.31 20.26
C GLY A 689 17.57 14.89 19.72
N HIS A 690 17.33 13.93 20.62
CA HIS A 690 17.09 12.53 20.27
C HIS A 690 15.80 12.40 19.46
N THR A 691 15.78 11.45 18.51
CA THR A 691 14.61 11.18 17.66
C THR A 691 14.49 9.67 17.50
N LEU A 692 13.26 9.17 17.61
CA LEU A 692 12.92 7.78 17.32
C LEU A 692 12.37 7.72 15.89
N TYR A 693 13.06 7.01 15.02
CA TYR A 693 12.63 6.72 13.66
C TYR A 693 11.98 5.34 13.62
N LEU A 694 10.77 5.28 13.09
CA LEU A 694 9.98 4.06 12.95
C LEU A 694 9.71 3.82 11.47
N LEU A 695 10.24 2.75 10.92
CA LEU A 695 10.09 2.42 9.50
C LEU A 695 9.37 1.08 9.33
N ASP A 696 8.35 1.07 8.49
CA ASP A 696 7.60 -0.14 8.16
C ASP A 696 8.13 -0.71 6.84
N GLU A 697 8.82 -1.85 6.92
CA GLU A 697 9.41 -2.60 5.81
C GLU A 697 10.21 -1.71 4.83
N PRO A 698 11.29 -1.05 5.28
CA PRO A 698 12.04 -0.10 4.47
C PRO A 698 12.75 -0.72 3.25
N THR A 699 13.00 -2.04 3.25
CA THR A 699 13.64 -2.72 2.12
C THR A 699 12.69 -3.38 1.13
N THR A 700 11.39 -3.44 1.43
CA THR A 700 10.41 -4.11 0.56
C THR A 700 10.42 -3.50 -0.84
N GLY A 701 10.64 -4.35 -1.85
CA GLY A 701 10.70 -3.96 -3.26
C GLY A 701 11.99 -3.26 -3.70
N LEU A 702 13.03 -3.24 -2.85
CA LEU A 702 14.34 -2.71 -3.20
C LEU A 702 15.29 -3.81 -3.68
N HIS A 703 16.10 -3.49 -4.67
CA HIS A 703 17.22 -4.33 -5.05
C HIS A 703 18.27 -4.34 -3.91
N PRO A 704 19.00 -5.44 -3.66
CA PRO A 704 20.01 -5.50 -2.59
C PRO A 704 21.05 -4.35 -2.62
N ALA A 705 21.44 -3.89 -3.81
CA ALA A 705 22.30 -2.71 -3.96
C ALA A 705 21.67 -1.41 -3.41
N ASP A 706 20.35 -1.24 -3.59
CA ASP A 706 19.61 -0.11 -3.06
C ASP A 706 19.41 -0.24 -1.53
N VAL A 707 19.25 -1.47 -1.04
CA VAL A 707 19.22 -1.78 0.40
C VAL A 707 20.52 -1.35 1.07
N GLU A 708 21.69 -1.61 0.48
CA GLU A 708 22.97 -1.15 1.03
C GLU A 708 23.04 0.39 1.17
N VAL A 709 22.54 1.13 0.17
CA VAL A 709 22.49 2.60 0.20
C VAL A 709 21.57 3.06 1.34
N LEU A 710 20.38 2.48 1.46
CA LEU A 710 19.42 2.82 2.50
C LEU A 710 19.97 2.52 3.89
N MET A 711 20.55 1.34 4.08
CA MET A 711 21.11 0.91 5.37
C MET A 711 22.28 1.79 5.81
N ARG A 712 23.07 2.32 4.88
CA ARG A 712 24.10 3.32 5.19
C ARG A 712 23.49 4.58 5.82
N GLN A 713 22.38 5.07 5.29
CA GLN A 713 21.68 6.25 5.82
C GLN A 713 21.04 5.96 7.19
N LEU A 714 20.36 4.82 7.33
CA LEU A 714 19.72 4.45 8.59
C LEU A 714 20.73 4.24 9.73
N HIS A 715 21.85 3.58 9.47
CA HIS A 715 22.91 3.50 10.46
C HIS A 715 23.58 4.86 10.73
N GLY A 716 23.69 5.74 9.74
CA GLY A 716 24.16 7.11 9.94
C GLY A 716 23.28 7.91 10.92
N LEU A 717 21.97 7.65 10.96
CA LEU A 717 21.07 8.20 11.98
C LEU A 717 21.40 7.66 13.38
N VAL A 718 21.65 6.36 13.50
CA VAL A 718 22.01 5.72 14.77
C VAL A 718 23.37 6.21 15.28
N ASP A 719 24.35 6.34 14.38
CA ASP A 719 25.68 6.88 14.70
C ASP A 719 25.62 8.34 15.14
N ALA A 720 24.60 9.10 14.69
CA ALA A 720 24.30 10.45 15.18
C ALA A 720 23.57 10.48 16.54
N GLY A 721 23.30 9.31 17.15
CA GLY A 721 22.66 9.17 18.47
C GLY A 721 21.14 9.04 18.45
N HIS A 722 20.52 8.80 17.28
CA HIS A 722 19.09 8.53 17.17
C HIS A 722 18.77 7.04 17.35
N THR A 723 17.50 6.71 17.60
CA THR A 723 17.03 5.32 17.62
C THR A 723 16.31 5.03 16.31
N VAL A 724 16.59 3.88 15.69
CA VAL A 724 15.90 3.43 14.48
C VAL A 724 15.27 2.07 14.75
N VAL A 725 13.95 1.97 14.60
CA VAL A 725 13.19 0.73 14.70
C VAL A 725 12.58 0.44 13.34
N VAL A 726 12.87 -0.74 12.79
CA VAL A 726 12.37 -1.18 11.49
C VAL A 726 11.54 -2.44 11.63
N VAL A 727 10.42 -2.55 10.91
CA VAL A 727 9.83 -3.86 10.58
C VAL A 727 10.61 -4.42 9.42
N GLU A 728 11.15 -5.63 9.54
CA GLU A 728 11.97 -6.20 8.48
C GLU A 728 11.78 -7.70 8.29
N HIS A 729 11.98 -8.13 7.04
CA HIS A 729 11.96 -9.53 6.62
C HIS A 729 13.21 -9.92 5.85
N ASP A 730 14.03 -8.97 5.39
CA ASP A 730 15.33 -9.27 4.79
C ASP A 730 16.33 -9.67 5.89
N MET A 731 16.70 -10.95 5.91
CA MET A 731 17.60 -11.49 6.93
C MET A 731 19.00 -10.89 6.87
N ALA A 732 19.45 -10.33 5.74
CA ALA A 732 20.71 -9.61 5.68
C ALA A 732 20.66 -8.31 6.50
N VAL A 733 19.51 -7.62 6.48
CA VAL A 733 19.27 -6.43 7.31
C VAL A 733 19.07 -6.81 8.78
N VAL A 734 18.28 -7.86 9.05
CA VAL A 734 18.05 -8.35 10.43
C VAL A 734 19.37 -8.81 11.07
N ALA A 735 20.25 -9.48 10.32
CA ALA A 735 21.58 -9.88 10.80
C ALA A 735 22.50 -8.68 11.10
N GLY A 736 22.29 -7.54 10.44
CA GLY A 736 23.03 -6.29 10.66
C GLY A 736 22.49 -5.41 11.79
N ALA A 737 21.40 -5.83 12.46
CA ALA A 737 20.79 -5.06 13.53
C ALA A 737 21.59 -5.11 14.85
N ASP A 738 21.38 -4.13 15.72
CA ASP A 738 21.90 -4.16 17.08
C ASP A 738 21.01 -5.02 18.00
N TRP A 739 19.70 -5.05 17.72
CA TRP A 739 18.71 -5.80 18.48
C TRP A 739 17.61 -6.33 17.57
N VAL A 740 17.11 -7.53 17.84
CA VAL A 740 16.02 -8.18 17.09
C VAL A 740 14.88 -8.50 18.04
N ILE A 741 13.64 -8.25 17.61
CA ILE A 741 12.41 -8.66 18.28
C ILE A 741 11.65 -9.56 17.31
N ASP A 742 11.54 -10.84 17.62
CA ASP A 742 10.86 -11.83 16.78
C ASP A 742 9.44 -12.12 17.29
N LEU A 743 8.44 -11.90 16.43
CA LEU A 743 7.03 -12.17 16.71
C LEU A 743 6.56 -13.47 16.03
N GLY A 744 5.80 -14.28 16.77
CA GLY A 744 5.27 -15.54 16.28
C GLY A 744 4.57 -16.35 17.37
N PRO A 745 4.62 -17.70 17.32
CA PRO A 745 5.32 -18.54 16.33
C PRO A 745 4.65 -18.60 14.94
N GLY A 746 3.36 -18.23 14.83
CA GLY A 746 2.59 -18.21 13.59
C GLY A 746 1.98 -16.84 13.26
N GLY A 747 1.12 -16.81 12.24
CA GLY A 747 0.23 -15.68 11.94
C GLY A 747 -1.12 -15.79 12.64
N GLY A 748 -1.88 -14.69 12.72
CA GLY A 748 -3.24 -14.70 13.28
C GLY A 748 -3.24 -15.07 14.77
N ASP A 749 -4.14 -15.98 15.16
CA ASP A 749 -4.30 -16.44 16.55
C ASP A 749 -3.12 -17.26 17.09
N ALA A 750 -2.35 -17.88 16.20
CA ALA A 750 -1.12 -18.58 16.55
C ALA A 750 0.08 -17.62 16.71
N GLY A 751 -0.11 -16.33 16.41
CA GLY A 751 0.90 -15.29 16.57
C GLY A 751 0.71 -14.48 17.85
N GLY A 752 1.14 -13.22 17.78
CA GLY A 752 0.86 -12.23 18.79
C GLY A 752 1.68 -12.34 20.07
N ARG A 753 2.81 -13.06 20.01
CA ARG A 753 3.75 -13.27 21.12
C ARG A 753 5.16 -12.94 20.67
N ILE A 754 5.99 -12.49 21.60
CA ILE A 754 7.43 -12.36 21.38
C ILE A 754 8.03 -13.74 21.62
N VAL A 755 8.61 -14.32 20.58
CA VAL A 755 9.24 -15.65 20.63
C VAL A 755 10.69 -15.52 21.07
N ALA A 756 11.37 -14.46 20.63
CA ALA A 756 12.73 -14.12 21.03
C ALA A 756 12.94 -12.61 20.96
N ALA A 757 13.78 -12.07 21.85
CA ALA A 757 14.25 -10.69 21.77
C ALA A 757 15.68 -10.62 22.31
N GLY A 758 16.60 -10.06 21.52
CA GLY A 758 18.03 -10.09 21.85
C GLY A 758 18.91 -9.61 20.70
N PRO A 759 20.24 -9.64 20.86
CA PRO A 759 21.17 -9.50 19.75
C PRO A 759 20.87 -10.53 18.64
N PRO A 760 21.13 -10.22 17.35
CA PRO A 760 20.82 -11.10 16.23
C PRO A 760 21.38 -12.54 16.37
N THR A 761 22.58 -12.68 16.94
CA THR A 761 23.25 -13.97 17.13
C THR A 761 22.57 -14.86 18.18
N GLU A 762 21.89 -14.27 19.17
CA GLU A 762 21.10 -15.00 20.16
C GLU A 762 19.75 -15.41 19.58
N VAL A 763 19.07 -14.50 18.87
CA VAL A 763 17.79 -14.79 18.21
C VAL A 763 17.94 -15.88 17.15
N ALA A 764 19.07 -15.95 16.45
CA ALA A 764 19.38 -17.02 15.50
C ALA A 764 19.44 -18.42 16.12
N ARG A 765 19.51 -18.54 17.46
CA ARG A 765 19.53 -19.80 18.21
C ARG A 765 18.22 -20.08 18.95
N ALA A 766 17.23 -19.19 18.85
CA ALA A 766 16.00 -19.30 19.62
C ALA A 766 15.15 -20.50 19.17
N SER A 767 14.82 -21.39 20.12
CA SER A 767 13.93 -22.52 19.87
C SER A 767 12.49 -22.05 19.66
N GLY A 768 11.83 -22.55 18.61
CA GLY A 768 10.43 -22.22 18.32
C GLY A 768 10.24 -20.93 17.52
N SER A 769 11.32 -20.22 17.18
CA SER A 769 11.31 -19.10 16.23
C SER A 769 11.29 -19.64 14.79
N ALA A 770 10.32 -19.19 13.99
CA ALA A 770 10.29 -19.45 12.55
C ALA A 770 11.37 -18.66 11.80
N THR A 771 11.89 -17.58 12.39
CA THR A 771 12.93 -16.72 11.81
C THR A 771 14.34 -17.24 12.06
N ALA A 772 14.60 -17.86 13.23
CA ALA A 772 15.93 -18.28 13.67
C ALA A 772 16.72 -19.08 12.61
N PRO A 773 16.16 -20.09 11.90
CA PRO A 773 16.91 -20.85 10.90
C PRO A 773 17.37 -20.01 9.71
N TYR A 774 16.57 -19.01 9.30
CA TYR A 774 16.88 -18.13 8.18
C TYR A 774 17.89 -17.06 8.60
N LEU A 775 17.74 -16.52 9.80
CA LEU A 775 18.70 -15.59 10.39
C LEU A 775 20.08 -16.23 10.56
N ALA A 776 20.13 -17.50 11.00
CA ALA A 776 21.38 -18.26 11.12
C ALA A 776 22.12 -18.39 9.77
N ARG A 777 21.38 -18.61 8.67
CA ARG A 777 21.95 -18.72 7.31
C ARG A 777 22.44 -17.39 6.73
N ALA A 778 21.94 -16.26 7.25
CA ALA A 778 22.36 -14.94 6.80
C ALA A 778 23.75 -14.55 7.32
N PHE A 779 24.24 -15.19 8.39
CA PHE A 779 25.59 -14.97 8.88
C PHE A 779 26.67 -15.62 7.98
N PRO A 780 27.87 -15.03 7.89
CA PRO A 780 28.98 -15.65 7.19
C PRO A 780 29.39 -17.00 7.81
N PRO A 781 29.82 -18.00 6.99
CA PRO A 781 30.42 -19.23 7.49
C PRO A 781 31.61 -18.90 8.41
N GLY A 782 31.62 -19.44 9.63
CA GLY A 782 32.68 -19.19 10.62
C GLY A 782 32.49 -17.93 11.46
N ALA A 783 31.41 -17.16 11.28
CA ALA A 783 31.01 -16.17 12.29
C ALA A 783 30.75 -16.90 13.62
N PRO A 784 31.21 -16.38 14.78
CA PRO A 784 31.06 -17.06 16.05
C PRO A 784 29.59 -17.09 16.49
N LEU A 785 28.83 -18.02 15.94
CA LEU A 785 27.58 -18.50 16.49
C LEU A 785 27.85 -19.48 17.66
N ASP A 786 29.11 -19.72 18.01
CA ASP A 786 29.51 -20.66 19.08
C ASP A 786 30.09 -19.99 20.33
N ALA A 787 30.25 -18.66 20.36
CA ALA A 787 30.58 -17.97 21.60
C ALA A 787 29.30 -17.87 22.47
N ARG A 788 29.25 -18.66 23.55
CA ARG A 788 28.45 -18.32 24.73
C ARG A 788 29.21 -17.24 25.51
N PRO A 789 28.54 -16.28 26.17
CA PRO A 789 29.19 -15.49 27.20
C PRO A 789 29.76 -16.39 28.31
#